data_AF-A0A409VHH8-F1
#
_entry.id   AF-A0A409VHH8-F1
#
_cell.length_a   1.000
_cell.length_b   1.000
_cell.length_c   1.000
_cell.angle_alpha   90.00
_cell.angle_beta   90.00
_cell.angle_gamma   90.00
#
_symmetry.space_group_name_H-M   'P 1'
#
loop_
_entity.id
_entity.type
_entity.pdbx_description
1 polymer ?
#
loop_
_entity_poly.entity_id
_entity_poly.type
_entity_poly.pdbx_seq_one_letter_code
_entity_poly.pdbx_strand_id
1 'polypeptide(L)'
;MDILQSTAMEDVWESEFVYGSLDISVLQQVMSISQDWRRVGMSAVSRRIRRAVAHFVPHQHLDSFFEALDDRGSIIVGSVAQSVVAPAFFRDYPPRNLNVIAPWFVAERWVDLFRDMGFDLSSLPVAEHARPLVDTFYHGVVPGTITLAISNSNSALIPLFSSPYTSQINFISQHYVYCVYPEFTLAGLTLERPSVRPFPHSDMLQRRGISVFDPRTLPGPCPSYCSMEVRRTWTGQGIAMDSNKYVALNQIISRRLQDDLYDFAFLQLVGSLDRRLRIIVRELLATRIRAGVQRFLPYGHVEDFLNMLDKKGSMIGGSVAQSIITPSFFLDHPPQDLNVFVPWYSSDAWVIFFRGLGFILTDETHIEFRAGVESLYVARLPGYDVEITITVSASNSALGIVIASPYTCQMNFVTSHHVYCLYPQFTLKGLTIERSLVEPSSHSDQLQLRGLKVFDPRSLHGPCDIYCEMEMRQTWTGKGMAMAPWKAIPRNRSHEEKINFYVPKGVRALRFAARSHHVEPVFVPASKDISIVCSINDLDFSAWHKTGLDPGEVMLCLEDYRYTVRTFPFDSAVRLEYPFTVVWNRVRCPNVTIHNLSRGALTSEGGDILVVKHDSAGIPVDVEVEDKELIIRIVLKYVLRSLSLFNSC
;
A
#
# COMPACT_ATOMS: atom_id res chain seq x y z
N MET A 1 -22.64 -32.08 1.63
CA MET A 1 -21.37 -32.62 1.11
C MET A 1 -21.54 -34.01 0.50
N ASP A 2 -22.50 -34.82 0.95
CA ASP A 2 -22.69 -36.21 0.46
C ASP A 2 -23.30 -36.34 -0.96
N ILE A 3 -23.73 -35.24 -1.58
CA ILE A 3 -24.26 -35.22 -2.95
C ILE A 3 -23.13 -35.11 -4.01
N LEU A 4 -21.87 -34.85 -3.61
CA LEU A 4 -20.77 -34.54 -4.52
C LEU A 4 -19.85 -35.74 -4.89
N GLN A 5 -20.14 -36.97 -4.44
CA GLN A 5 -19.22 -38.12 -4.58
C GLN A 5 -19.64 -39.16 -5.64
N SER A 6 -20.68 -38.90 -6.44
CA SER A 6 -21.13 -39.82 -7.49
C SER A 6 -20.31 -39.65 -8.79
N THR A 7 -19.74 -40.74 -9.31
CA THR A 7 -19.07 -40.80 -10.62
C THR A 7 -19.99 -40.42 -11.79
N ALA A 8 -21.32 -40.50 -11.63
CA ALA A 8 -22.27 -40.05 -12.65
C ALA A 8 -22.32 -38.51 -12.81
N MET A 9 -21.65 -37.74 -11.94
CA MET A 9 -21.53 -36.29 -12.10
C MET A 9 -20.40 -35.88 -13.05
N GLU A 10 -19.36 -36.69 -13.31
CA GLU A 10 -18.30 -36.26 -14.26
C GLU A 10 -18.89 -36.00 -15.66
N ASP A 11 -19.76 -36.87 -16.15
CA ASP A 11 -20.43 -36.72 -17.46
C ASP A 11 -21.42 -35.54 -17.52
N VAL A 12 -22.14 -35.27 -16.42
CA VAL A 12 -23.11 -34.13 -16.36
C VAL A 12 -22.37 -32.80 -16.28
N TRP A 13 -21.23 -32.78 -15.60
CA TRP A 13 -20.41 -31.58 -15.44
C TRP A 13 -19.55 -31.33 -16.68
N GLU A 14 -19.15 -32.35 -17.44
CA GLU A 14 -18.49 -32.16 -18.73
C GLU A 14 -19.36 -31.50 -19.81
N SER A 15 -20.68 -31.41 -19.59
CA SER A 15 -21.56 -30.65 -20.48
C SER A 15 -21.11 -29.18 -20.55
N GLU A 16 -20.73 -28.74 -21.75
CA GLU A 16 -20.15 -27.40 -22.01
C GLU A 16 -20.98 -26.23 -21.46
N PHE A 17 -22.29 -26.46 -21.26
CA PHE A 17 -23.24 -25.44 -20.85
C PHE A 17 -23.04 -24.97 -19.40
N VAL A 18 -22.65 -25.87 -18.49
CA VAL A 18 -22.55 -25.53 -17.06
C VAL A 18 -21.30 -24.69 -16.81
N TYR A 19 -20.12 -25.15 -17.21
CA TYR A 19 -18.88 -24.42 -16.99
C TYR A 19 -18.73 -23.17 -17.88
N GLY A 20 -19.39 -23.12 -19.03
CA GLY A 20 -19.33 -21.95 -19.91
C GLY A 20 -19.92 -20.68 -19.26
N SER A 21 -20.85 -20.85 -18.32
CA SER A 21 -21.66 -19.75 -17.76
C SER A 21 -21.28 -19.32 -16.35
N LEU A 22 -20.42 -20.07 -15.66
CA LEU A 22 -19.98 -19.74 -14.29
C LEU A 22 -18.99 -18.56 -14.26
N ASP A 23 -19.19 -17.63 -13.35
CA ASP A 23 -18.21 -16.57 -13.10
C ASP A 23 -16.89 -17.13 -12.56
N ILE A 24 -15.79 -16.41 -12.80
CA ILE A 24 -14.46 -16.87 -12.39
C ILE A 24 -14.36 -17.10 -10.86
N SER A 25 -15.18 -16.40 -10.08
CA SER A 25 -15.28 -16.58 -8.63
C SER A 25 -15.79 -17.95 -8.23
N VAL A 26 -16.81 -18.45 -8.93
CA VAL A 26 -17.37 -19.78 -8.68
C VAL A 26 -16.40 -20.85 -9.13
N LEU A 27 -15.78 -20.68 -10.31
CA LEU A 27 -14.72 -21.59 -10.77
C LEU A 27 -13.57 -21.64 -9.77
N GLN A 28 -13.17 -20.52 -9.18
CA GLN A 28 -12.13 -20.47 -8.16
C GLN A 28 -12.51 -21.26 -6.90
N GLN A 29 -13.74 -21.13 -6.42
CA GLN A 29 -14.23 -21.92 -5.29
C GLN A 29 -14.16 -23.42 -5.60
N VAL A 30 -14.59 -23.82 -6.80
CA VAL A 30 -14.53 -25.22 -7.26
C VAL A 30 -13.08 -25.72 -7.35
N MET A 31 -12.17 -24.94 -7.95
CA MET A 31 -10.75 -25.28 -8.08
C MET A 31 -10.03 -25.43 -6.73
N SER A 32 -10.58 -24.86 -5.65
CA SER A 32 -10.02 -24.97 -4.30
C SER A 32 -10.36 -26.29 -3.59
N ILE A 33 -11.29 -27.08 -4.13
CA ILE A 33 -11.78 -28.32 -3.50
C ILE A 33 -10.75 -29.44 -3.57
N SER A 34 -10.16 -29.70 -4.75
CA SER A 34 -9.14 -30.74 -4.96
C SER A 34 -8.24 -30.46 -6.18
N GLN A 35 -7.17 -31.26 -6.34
CA GLN A 35 -6.31 -31.21 -7.53
C GLN A 35 -7.05 -31.55 -8.83
N ASP A 36 -8.02 -32.47 -8.78
CA ASP A 36 -8.80 -32.87 -9.95
C ASP A 36 -9.75 -31.76 -10.38
N TRP A 37 -10.49 -31.17 -9.43
CA TRP A 37 -11.34 -30.00 -9.68
C TRP A 37 -10.53 -28.80 -10.17
N ARG A 38 -9.28 -28.66 -9.74
CA ARG A 38 -8.36 -27.66 -10.27
C ARG A 38 -8.02 -27.91 -11.74
N ARG A 39 -7.73 -29.16 -12.13
CA ARG A 39 -7.50 -29.52 -13.55
C ARG A 39 -8.73 -29.24 -14.41
N VAL A 40 -9.92 -29.60 -13.92
CA VAL A 40 -11.19 -29.34 -14.61
C VAL A 40 -11.45 -27.84 -14.75
N GLY A 41 -11.30 -27.07 -13.67
CA GLY A 41 -11.47 -25.61 -13.70
C GLY A 41 -10.47 -24.92 -14.63
N MET A 42 -9.20 -25.35 -14.63
CA MET A 42 -8.20 -24.83 -15.56
C MET A 42 -8.52 -25.16 -17.02
N SER A 43 -8.99 -26.37 -17.30
CA SER A 43 -9.46 -26.77 -18.63
C SER A 43 -10.67 -25.93 -19.07
N ALA A 44 -11.62 -25.67 -18.17
CA ALA A 44 -12.77 -24.81 -18.44
C ALA A 44 -12.37 -23.37 -18.76
N VAL A 45 -11.45 -22.78 -17.98
CA VAL A 45 -10.92 -21.43 -18.23
C VAL A 45 -10.16 -21.37 -19.56
N SER A 46 -9.29 -22.34 -19.83
CA SER A 46 -8.54 -22.42 -21.09
C SER A 46 -9.47 -22.53 -22.30
N ARG A 47 -10.48 -23.41 -22.26
CA ARG A 47 -11.51 -23.51 -23.30
C ARG A 47 -12.27 -22.21 -23.48
N ARG A 48 -12.61 -21.51 -22.39
CA ARG A 48 -13.29 -20.21 -22.44
C ARG A 48 -12.45 -19.14 -23.14
N ILE A 49 -11.16 -19.04 -22.79
CA ILE A 49 -10.23 -18.12 -23.44
C ILE A 49 -10.12 -18.45 -24.93
N ARG A 50 -9.86 -19.72 -25.28
CA ARG A 50 -9.75 -20.16 -26.68
C ARG A 50 -11.03 -19.86 -27.47
N ARG A 51 -12.22 -20.12 -26.91
CA ARG A 51 -13.51 -19.80 -27.53
C ARG A 51 -13.70 -18.29 -27.73
N ALA A 52 -13.35 -17.48 -26.72
CA ALA A 52 -13.47 -16.02 -26.82
C ALA A 52 -12.51 -15.42 -27.86
N VAL A 53 -11.29 -15.97 -27.97
CA VAL A 53 -10.28 -15.55 -28.95
C VAL A 53 -10.61 -16.07 -30.36
N ALA A 54 -11.16 -17.27 -30.50
CA ALA A 54 -11.56 -17.87 -31.78
C ALA A 54 -12.64 -17.09 -32.53
N HIS A 55 -13.33 -16.15 -31.86
CA HIS A 55 -14.23 -15.21 -32.52
C HIS A 55 -13.49 -14.20 -33.42
N PHE A 56 -12.20 -13.99 -33.15
CA PHE A 56 -11.35 -13.02 -33.84
C PHE A 56 -10.22 -13.69 -34.61
N VAL A 57 -9.62 -14.73 -34.04
CA VAL A 57 -8.45 -15.41 -34.61
C VAL A 57 -8.91 -16.66 -35.33
N PRO A 58 -8.59 -16.84 -36.62
CA PRO A 58 -8.93 -18.07 -37.35
C PRO A 58 -8.36 -19.30 -36.65
N HIS A 59 -9.10 -20.41 -36.67
CA HIS A 59 -8.75 -21.61 -35.90
C HIS A 59 -7.33 -22.11 -36.17
N GLN A 60 -6.84 -22.04 -37.41
CA GLN A 60 -5.51 -22.48 -37.80
C GLN A 60 -4.36 -21.63 -37.21
N HIS A 61 -4.65 -20.41 -36.71
CA HIS A 61 -3.66 -19.51 -36.11
C HIS A 61 -3.77 -19.38 -34.59
N LEU A 62 -4.71 -20.10 -33.95
CA LEU A 62 -4.92 -19.98 -32.50
C LEU A 62 -3.67 -20.37 -31.70
N ASP A 63 -2.98 -21.44 -32.07
CA ASP A 63 -1.80 -21.89 -31.33
C ASP A 63 -0.64 -20.90 -31.48
N SER A 64 -0.37 -20.40 -32.70
CA SER A 64 0.63 -19.33 -32.93
C SER A 64 0.29 -18.03 -32.20
N PHE A 65 -1.00 -17.70 -32.06
CA PHE A 65 -1.45 -16.56 -31.26
C PHE A 65 -1.15 -16.73 -29.77
N PHE A 66 -1.42 -17.91 -29.19
CA PHE A 66 -1.08 -18.17 -27.79
C PHE A 66 0.43 -18.30 -27.56
N GLU A 67 1.19 -18.76 -28.55
CA GLU A 67 2.66 -18.73 -28.52
C GLU A 67 3.17 -17.29 -28.47
N ALA A 68 2.67 -16.39 -29.33
CA ALA A 68 3.05 -14.98 -29.30
C ALA A 68 2.63 -14.25 -28.00
N LEU A 69 1.59 -14.73 -27.31
CA LEU A 69 1.24 -14.28 -25.96
C LEU A 69 2.26 -14.73 -24.90
N ASP A 70 2.89 -15.90 -25.06
CA ASP A 70 3.99 -16.37 -24.20
C ASP A 70 5.20 -15.47 -24.32
N ASP A 71 5.47 -15.04 -25.56
CA ASP A 71 6.67 -14.30 -25.91
C ASP A 71 6.75 -12.97 -25.17
N ARG A 72 7.42 -13.07 -24.02
CA ARG A 72 7.99 -11.98 -23.24
C ARG A 72 6.95 -10.97 -22.72
N GLY A 73 5.72 -11.43 -22.44
CA GLY A 73 4.79 -10.72 -21.55
C GLY A 73 3.72 -9.87 -22.24
N SER A 74 3.27 -10.27 -23.44
CA SER A 74 2.08 -9.70 -24.08
C SER A 74 0.81 -10.15 -23.36
N ILE A 75 -0.26 -9.35 -23.43
CA ILE A 75 -1.52 -9.63 -22.72
C ILE A 75 -2.75 -9.28 -23.57
N ILE A 76 -3.83 -10.03 -23.41
CA ILE A 76 -5.17 -9.68 -23.92
C ILE A 76 -5.88 -8.84 -22.85
N VAL A 77 -6.55 -7.76 -23.26
CA VAL A 77 -7.23 -6.83 -22.35
C VAL A 77 -8.63 -6.47 -22.84
N GLY A 78 -9.38 -5.73 -22.02
CA GLY A 78 -10.68 -5.19 -22.40
C GLY A 78 -11.77 -6.27 -22.50
N SER A 79 -12.61 -6.23 -23.54
CA SER A 79 -13.84 -7.04 -23.59
C SER A 79 -13.63 -8.54 -23.60
N VAL A 80 -12.55 -9.04 -24.23
CA VAL A 80 -12.25 -10.48 -24.23
C VAL A 80 -11.82 -10.94 -22.84
N ALA A 81 -10.96 -10.18 -22.16
CA ALA A 81 -10.58 -10.49 -20.78
C ALA A 81 -11.79 -10.46 -19.84
N GLN A 82 -12.65 -9.45 -20.00
CA GLN A 82 -13.83 -9.30 -19.18
C GLN A 82 -14.88 -10.38 -19.44
N SER A 83 -15.08 -10.83 -20.68
CA SER A 83 -16.01 -11.92 -21.00
C SER A 83 -15.55 -13.27 -20.47
N VAL A 84 -14.24 -13.46 -20.31
CA VAL A 84 -13.69 -14.66 -19.65
C VAL A 84 -13.92 -14.60 -18.14
N VAL A 85 -13.70 -13.44 -17.51
CA VAL A 85 -13.84 -13.24 -16.06
C VAL A 85 -15.29 -13.30 -15.60
N ALA A 86 -16.19 -12.63 -16.32
CA ALA A 86 -17.58 -12.43 -15.95
C ALA A 86 -18.52 -12.69 -17.15
N PRO A 87 -18.61 -13.96 -17.60
CA PRO A 87 -19.34 -14.34 -18.82
C PRO A 87 -20.83 -13.98 -18.77
N ALA A 88 -21.43 -13.87 -17.58
CA ALA A 88 -22.84 -13.52 -17.42
C ALA A 88 -23.19 -12.18 -18.09
N PHE A 89 -22.31 -11.18 -18.03
CA PHE A 89 -22.52 -9.86 -18.64
C PHE A 89 -22.36 -9.84 -20.17
N PHE A 90 -21.78 -10.90 -20.74
CA PHE A 90 -21.45 -10.99 -22.17
C PHE A 90 -22.33 -12.00 -22.91
N ARG A 91 -23.39 -12.54 -22.27
CA ARG A 91 -24.34 -13.45 -22.94
C ARG A 91 -25.04 -12.77 -24.12
N ASP A 92 -25.58 -11.58 -23.89
CA ASP A 92 -26.32 -10.83 -24.91
C ASP A 92 -25.40 -9.92 -25.75
N TYR A 93 -24.19 -9.66 -25.25
CA TYR A 93 -23.21 -8.78 -25.87
C TYR A 93 -21.85 -9.48 -25.95
N PRO A 94 -21.60 -10.33 -26.95
CA PRO A 94 -20.29 -10.96 -27.11
C PRO A 94 -19.19 -9.90 -27.26
N PRO A 95 -17.93 -10.24 -26.90
CA PRO A 95 -16.81 -9.33 -27.10
C PRO A 95 -16.75 -8.91 -28.57
N ARG A 96 -16.61 -7.61 -28.82
CA ARG A 96 -16.58 -7.04 -30.18
C ARG A 96 -15.18 -6.77 -30.72
N ASN A 97 -14.23 -6.61 -29.79
CA ASN A 97 -12.85 -6.30 -30.12
C ASN A 97 -11.93 -7.22 -29.30
N LEU A 98 -10.88 -7.72 -29.95
CA LEU A 98 -9.72 -8.33 -29.30
C LEU A 98 -8.64 -7.26 -29.14
N ASN A 99 -8.35 -6.87 -27.90
CA ASN A 99 -7.29 -5.90 -27.61
C ASN A 99 -6.08 -6.64 -27.07
N VAL A 100 -4.93 -6.47 -27.72
CA VAL A 100 -3.64 -7.00 -27.28
C VAL A 100 -2.74 -5.84 -26.91
N ILE A 101 -2.08 -5.92 -25.76
CA ILE A 101 -0.98 -5.03 -25.40
C ILE A 101 0.31 -5.83 -25.47
N ALA A 102 1.27 -5.33 -26.22
CA ALA A 102 2.57 -5.97 -26.43
C ALA A 102 3.70 -5.02 -26.03
N PRO A 103 4.80 -5.51 -25.42
CA PRO A 103 6.03 -4.73 -25.30
C PRO A 103 6.60 -4.32 -26.67
N TRP A 104 7.23 -3.15 -26.77
CA TRP A 104 7.77 -2.64 -28.04
C TRP A 104 8.71 -3.61 -28.77
N PHE A 105 9.53 -4.35 -28.04
CA PHE A 105 10.53 -5.26 -28.62
C PHE A 105 9.93 -6.55 -29.24
N VAL A 106 8.63 -6.80 -29.10
CA VAL A 106 7.89 -7.88 -29.80
C VAL A 106 6.84 -7.34 -30.78
N ALA A 107 6.83 -6.03 -31.04
CA ALA A 107 5.82 -5.38 -31.87
C ALA A 107 5.78 -5.96 -33.30
N GLU A 108 6.95 -6.08 -33.96
CA GLU A 108 7.05 -6.59 -35.33
C GLU A 108 6.45 -7.99 -35.46
N ARG A 109 6.77 -8.89 -34.52
CA ARG A 109 6.23 -10.25 -34.50
C ARG A 109 4.70 -10.29 -34.40
N TRP A 110 4.11 -9.42 -33.58
CA TRP A 110 2.66 -9.31 -33.49
C TRP A 110 2.04 -8.76 -34.77
N VAL A 111 2.68 -7.77 -35.40
CA VAL A 111 2.24 -7.19 -36.66
C VAL A 111 2.27 -8.23 -37.77
N ASP A 112 3.37 -8.98 -37.90
CA ASP A 112 3.52 -10.03 -38.90
C ASP A 112 2.52 -11.17 -38.68
N LEU A 113 2.35 -11.62 -37.43
CA LEU A 113 1.37 -12.65 -37.08
C LEU A 113 -0.06 -12.25 -37.47
N PHE A 114 -0.47 -11.00 -37.22
CA PHE A 114 -1.79 -10.53 -37.61
C PHE A 114 -1.94 -10.37 -39.13
N ARG A 115 -0.88 -9.96 -39.84
CA ARG A 115 -0.89 -9.94 -41.32
C ARG A 115 -1.04 -11.34 -41.90
N ASP A 116 -0.35 -12.33 -41.33
CA ASP A 116 -0.44 -13.73 -41.73
C ASP A 116 -1.85 -14.31 -41.49
N MET A 117 -2.56 -13.81 -40.47
CA MET A 117 -3.96 -14.13 -40.22
C MET A 117 -4.94 -13.43 -41.19
N GLY A 118 -4.44 -12.54 -42.06
CA GLY A 118 -5.23 -11.78 -43.04
C GLY A 118 -5.75 -10.43 -42.56
N PHE A 119 -5.26 -9.90 -41.44
CA PHE A 119 -5.65 -8.56 -40.97
C PHE A 119 -4.90 -7.46 -41.74
N ASP A 120 -5.67 -6.51 -42.29
CA ASP A 120 -5.12 -5.26 -42.80
C ASP A 120 -4.88 -4.28 -41.63
N LEU A 121 -3.64 -4.26 -41.13
CA LEU A 121 -3.26 -3.42 -40.00
C LEU A 121 -2.93 -2.00 -40.45
N SER A 122 -3.79 -1.06 -40.07
CA SER A 122 -3.54 0.38 -40.19
C SER A 122 -3.00 0.94 -38.88
N SER A 123 -1.99 1.81 -38.94
CA SER A 123 -1.56 2.55 -37.76
C SER A 123 -2.54 3.68 -37.47
N LEU A 124 -3.00 3.76 -36.22
CA LEU A 124 -3.87 4.84 -35.75
C LEU A 124 -3.07 5.84 -34.92
N PRO A 125 -3.40 7.14 -34.98
CA PRO A 125 -2.79 8.13 -34.12
C PRO A 125 -3.08 7.79 -32.65
N VAL A 126 -2.02 7.68 -31.85
CA VAL A 126 -2.13 7.50 -30.39
C VAL A 126 -2.74 8.76 -29.79
N ALA A 127 -3.86 8.61 -29.09
CA ALA A 127 -4.50 9.70 -28.36
C ALA A 127 -3.49 10.34 -27.40
N GLU A 128 -3.50 11.68 -27.31
CA GLU A 128 -2.45 12.45 -26.63
C GLU A 128 -2.17 11.98 -25.18
N HIS A 129 -3.22 11.60 -24.45
CA HIS A 129 -3.11 11.08 -23.08
C HIS A 129 -2.49 9.68 -22.98
N ALA A 130 -2.50 8.89 -24.06
CA ALA A 130 -1.91 7.55 -24.11
C ALA A 130 -0.47 7.54 -24.65
N ARG A 131 -0.04 8.61 -25.36
CA ARG A 131 1.32 8.73 -25.92
C ARG A 131 2.47 8.49 -24.93
N PRO A 132 2.38 8.91 -23.65
CA PRO A 132 3.46 8.64 -22.70
C PRO A 132 3.61 7.16 -22.34
N LEU A 133 2.73 6.28 -22.82
CA LEU A 133 2.63 4.88 -22.42
C LEU A 133 2.54 3.92 -23.61
N VAL A 134 1.98 4.36 -24.73
CA VAL A 134 1.80 3.58 -25.96
C VAL A 134 2.52 4.30 -27.09
N ASP A 135 3.40 3.59 -27.75
CA ASP A 135 4.16 4.08 -28.91
C ASP A 135 3.29 4.10 -30.16
N THR A 136 2.68 2.97 -30.49
CA THR A 136 1.89 2.78 -31.72
C THR A 136 0.62 1.96 -31.45
N PHE A 137 -0.50 2.36 -32.07
CA PHE A 137 -1.72 1.54 -32.14
C PHE A 137 -1.90 0.99 -33.56
N TYR A 138 -2.09 -0.32 -33.69
CA TYR A 138 -2.55 -0.92 -34.94
C TYR A 138 -4.01 -1.34 -34.81
N HIS A 139 -4.76 -1.13 -35.87
CA HIS A 139 -6.16 -1.52 -35.99
C HIS A 139 -6.37 -2.36 -37.24
N GLY A 140 -6.89 -3.56 -37.04
CA GLY A 140 -7.23 -4.49 -38.11
C GLY A 140 -8.71 -4.86 -38.09
N VAL A 141 -9.29 -5.04 -39.27
CA VAL A 141 -10.68 -5.47 -39.45
C VAL A 141 -10.69 -6.73 -40.32
N VAL A 142 -11.46 -7.75 -39.90
CA VAL A 142 -11.85 -9.02 -40.57
C VAL A 142 -11.28 -10.27 -39.87
N PRO A 143 -12.11 -11.22 -39.35
CA PRO A 143 -13.58 -11.24 -39.24
C PRO A 143 -14.14 -10.44 -38.04
N GLY A 144 -13.27 -9.92 -37.18
CA GLY A 144 -13.62 -9.01 -36.09
C GLY A 144 -12.62 -7.85 -36.00
N THR A 145 -12.79 -6.98 -35.02
CA THR A 145 -11.86 -5.87 -34.79
C THR A 145 -10.73 -6.32 -33.86
N ILE A 146 -9.48 -6.18 -34.31
CA ILE A 146 -8.29 -6.35 -33.46
C ILE A 146 -7.65 -4.98 -33.24
N THR A 147 -7.26 -4.72 -31.99
CA THR A 147 -6.42 -3.58 -31.64
C THR A 147 -5.15 -4.08 -30.99
N LEU A 148 -3.99 -3.72 -31.54
CA LEU A 148 -2.68 -3.99 -30.98
C LEU A 148 -2.09 -2.69 -30.46
N ALA A 149 -1.90 -2.59 -29.15
CA ALA A 149 -1.26 -1.47 -28.47
C ALA A 149 0.19 -1.82 -28.16
N ILE A 150 1.14 -1.05 -28.70
CA ILE A 150 2.55 -1.24 -28.43
C ILE A 150 2.96 -0.39 -27.24
N SER A 151 3.26 -1.03 -26.11
CA SER A 151 3.76 -0.35 -24.91
C SER A 151 5.10 0.31 -25.21
N ASN A 152 5.28 1.56 -24.81
CA ASN A 152 6.56 2.27 -24.91
C ASN A 152 7.61 1.79 -23.89
N SER A 153 7.26 0.78 -23.10
CA SER A 153 8.10 0.17 -22.08
C SER A 153 8.31 -1.30 -22.36
N ASN A 154 9.20 -1.93 -21.59
CA ASN A 154 9.43 -3.37 -21.65
C ASN A 154 8.27 -4.22 -21.07
N SER A 155 7.14 -3.59 -20.69
CA SER A 155 6.02 -4.25 -20.02
C SER A 155 4.68 -3.85 -20.62
N ALA A 156 3.84 -4.84 -20.93
CA ALA A 156 2.46 -4.62 -21.36
C ALA A 156 1.53 -4.16 -20.22
N LEU A 157 1.99 -4.20 -18.96
CA LEU A 157 1.19 -3.82 -17.80
C LEU A 157 1.09 -2.30 -17.60
N ILE A 158 2.07 -1.53 -18.08
CA ILE A 158 2.07 -0.08 -17.88
C ILE A 158 0.85 0.58 -18.55
N PRO A 159 0.55 0.30 -19.84
CA PRO A 159 -0.64 0.86 -20.48
C PRO A 159 -1.94 0.26 -19.94
N LEU A 160 -1.91 -0.97 -19.39
CA LEU A 160 -3.07 -1.56 -18.73
C LEU A 160 -3.47 -0.77 -17.47
N PHE A 161 -2.50 -0.47 -16.60
CA PHE A 161 -2.77 0.22 -15.33
C PHE A 161 -3.05 1.72 -15.48
N SER A 162 -2.89 2.28 -16.67
CA SER A 162 -3.34 3.64 -17.00
C SER A 162 -4.78 3.71 -17.48
N SER A 163 -5.44 2.56 -17.70
CA SER A 163 -6.82 2.51 -18.16
C SER A 163 -7.75 3.36 -17.26
N PRO A 164 -8.70 4.10 -17.88
CA PRO A 164 -9.63 4.95 -17.16
C PRO A 164 -10.68 4.18 -16.35
N TYR A 165 -10.87 2.88 -16.60
CA TYR A 165 -11.93 2.09 -15.97
C TYR A 165 -11.37 0.83 -15.33
N THR A 166 -11.74 0.54 -14.08
CA THR A 166 -11.25 -0.68 -13.39
C THR A 166 -11.64 -1.98 -14.10
N SER A 167 -12.79 -2.01 -14.78
CA SER A 167 -13.25 -3.15 -15.59
C SER A 167 -12.35 -3.48 -16.78
N GLN A 168 -11.55 -2.52 -17.25
CA GLN A 168 -10.61 -2.68 -18.37
C GLN A 168 -9.22 -3.14 -17.91
N ILE A 169 -8.96 -3.18 -16.60
CA ILE A 169 -7.67 -3.61 -16.02
C ILE A 169 -7.64 -5.15 -15.86
N ASN A 170 -8.69 -5.84 -16.30
CA ASN A 170 -8.69 -7.30 -16.41
C ASN A 170 -7.88 -7.71 -17.64
N PHE A 171 -7.02 -8.73 -17.49
CA PHE A 171 -6.17 -9.17 -18.58
C PHE A 171 -5.93 -10.68 -18.57
N ILE A 172 -5.62 -11.22 -19.74
CA ILE A 172 -5.25 -12.62 -19.93
C ILE A 172 -3.83 -12.63 -20.46
N SER A 173 -2.93 -13.34 -19.80
CA SER A 173 -1.67 -13.77 -20.41
C SER A 173 -1.80 -15.22 -20.87
N GLN A 174 -0.80 -15.75 -21.57
CA GLN A 174 -0.81 -17.14 -22.03
C GLN A 174 -1.14 -18.15 -20.91
N HIS A 175 -0.72 -17.87 -19.68
CA HIS A 175 -0.88 -18.79 -18.56
C HIS A 175 -1.97 -18.39 -17.57
N TYR A 176 -2.45 -17.14 -17.60
CA TYR A 176 -3.21 -16.62 -16.46
C TYR A 176 -4.35 -15.69 -16.90
N VAL A 177 -5.43 -15.71 -16.13
CA VAL A 177 -6.49 -14.71 -16.18
C VAL A 177 -6.39 -13.88 -14.92
N TYR A 178 -6.29 -12.57 -15.07
CA TYR A 178 -6.17 -11.63 -13.97
C TYR A 178 -7.41 -10.75 -13.89
N CYS A 179 -8.02 -10.72 -12.71
CA CYS A 179 -9.12 -9.83 -12.39
C CYS A 179 -8.71 -8.89 -11.26
N VAL A 180 -8.31 -7.66 -11.61
CA VAL A 180 -7.70 -6.71 -10.66
C VAL A 180 -8.73 -6.16 -9.69
N TYR A 181 -9.98 -5.98 -10.13
CA TYR A 181 -11.09 -5.50 -9.31
C TYR A 181 -12.28 -6.46 -9.39
N PRO A 182 -12.19 -7.62 -8.73
CA PRO A 182 -13.11 -8.75 -8.87
C PRO A 182 -14.47 -8.49 -8.24
N GLU A 183 -14.52 -7.91 -7.04
CA GLU A 183 -15.79 -7.53 -6.41
C GLU A 183 -16.57 -6.55 -7.30
N PHE A 184 -15.86 -5.61 -7.93
CA PHE A 184 -16.45 -4.66 -8.88
C PHE A 184 -16.84 -5.34 -10.19
N THR A 185 -15.89 -6.03 -10.83
CA THR A 185 -16.08 -6.64 -12.16
C THR A 185 -17.21 -7.66 -12.13
N LEU A 186 -17.29 -8.49 -11.09
CA LEU A 186 -18.33 -9.50 -10.92
C LEU A 186 -19.67 -8.91 -10.48
N ALA A 187 -19.69 -7.75 -9.83
CA ALA A 187 -20.91 -7.01 -9.55
C ALA A 187 -21.40 -6.16 -10.74
N GLY A 188 -20.72 -6.22 -11.89
CA GLY A 188 -21.04 -5.36 -13.04
C GLY A 188 -20.77 -3.88 -12.73
N LEU A 189 -19.76 -3.59 -11.92
CA LEU A 189 -19.37 -2.24 -11.53
C LEU A 189 -17.99 -1.89 -12.09
N THR A 190 -17.78 -0.62 -12.38
CA THR A 190 -16.46 -0.09 -12.74
C THR A 190 -16.28 1.30 -12.16
N LEU A 191 -15.07 1.58 -11.68
CA LEU A 191 -14.70 2.91 -11.18
C LEU A 191 -14.01 3.68 -12.30
N GLU A 192 -14.49 4.89 -12.56
CA GLU A 192 -13.82 5.82 -13.47
C GLU A 192 -12.68 6.53 -12.72
N ARG A 193 -11.51 6.59 -13.36
CA ARG A 193 -10.34 7.26 -12.79
C ARG A 193 -10.55 8.78 -12.84
N PRO A 194 -10.44 9.50 -11.70
CA PRO A 194 -10.79 10.93 -11.61
C PRO A 194 -10.01 11.87 -12.54
N SER A 195 -8.83 11.44 -13.01
CA SER A 195 -7.88 12.27 -13.74
C SER A 195 -8.13 12.36 -15.25
N VAL A 196 -9.20 11.74 -15.75
CA VAL A 196 -9.49 11.70 -17.19
C VAL A 196 -10.77 12.49 -17.44
N ARG A 197 -10.79 13.34 -18.49
CA ARG A 197 -12.03 13.98 -18.94
C ARG A 197 -13.07 12.86 -19.19
N PRO A 198 -14.34 13.08 -18.83
CA PRO A 198 -15.37 12.04 -18.96
C PRO A 198 -15.32 11.43 -20.35
N PHE A 199 -14.99 10.15 -20.40
CA PHE A 199 -14.84 9.44 -21.66
C PHE A 199 -16.22 9.05 -22.19
N PRO A 200 -16.51 9.20 -23.49
CA PRO A 200 -17.80 8.78 -24.09
C PRO A 200 -18.09 7.27 -23.99
N HIS A 201 -17.20 6.49 -23.35
CA HIS A 201 -17.38 5.06 -23.13
C HIS A 201 -18.28 4.71 -21.93
N SER A 202 -18.65 5.65 -21.08
CA SER A 202 -19.54 5.38 -19.94
C SER A 202 -20.89 4.82 -20.38
N ASP A 203 -21.52 5.44 -21.38
CA ASP A 203 -22.79 4.98 -21.98
C ASP A 203 -22.68 3.57 -22.56
N MET A 204 -21.54 3.26 -23.20
CA MET A 204 -21.30 1.94 -23.78
C MET A 204 -21.19 0.86 -22.68
N LEU A 205 -20.54 1.17 -21.57
CA LEU A 205 -20.42 0.26 -20.43
C LEU A 205 -21.77 0.04 -19.75
N GLN A 206 -22.56 1.12 -19.55
CA GLN A 206 -23.91 1.02 -18.98
C GLN A 206 -24.85 0.18 -19.85
N ARG A 207 -24.78 0.31 -21.18
CA ARG A 207 -25.55 -0.56 -22.11
C ARG A 207 -25.20 -2.04 -22.01
N ARG A 208 -24.02 -2.38 -21.47
CA ARG A 208 -23.60 -3.77 -21.19
C ARG A 208 -23.97 -4.24 -19.78
N GLY A 209 -24.78 -3.46 -19.06
CA GLY A 209 -25.10 -3.70 -17.66
C GLY A 209 -23.95 -3.39 -16.70
N ILE A 210 -22.90 -2.71 -17.16
CA ILE A 210 -21.78 -2.30 -16.30
C ILE A 210 -22.03 -0.88 -15.81
N SER A 211 -22.36 -0.74 -14.52
CA SER A 211 -22.58 0.56 -13.89
C SER A 211 -21.24 1.26 -13.65
N VAL A 212 -21.12 2.48 -14.18
CA VAL A 212 -19.94 3.33 -14.01
C VAL A 212 -20.13 4.19 -12.77
N PHE A 213 -19.25 4.03 -11.79
CA PHE A 213 -19.21 4.84 -10.59
C PHE A 213 -18.18 5.96 -10.75
N ASP A 214 -18.65 7.21 -10.74
CA ASP A 214 -17.79 8.39 -10.62
C ASP A 214 -17.60 8.72 -9.13
N PRO A 215 -16.41 8.47 -8.55
CA PRO A 215 -16.16 8.75 -7.14
C PRO A 215 -16.31 10.23 -6.76
N ARG A 216 -16.32 11.17 -7.74
CA ARG A 216 -16.55 12.61 -7.50
C ARG A 216 -17.99 12.94 -7.16
N THR A 217 -18.93 12.08 -7.52
CA THR A 217 -20.38 12.33 -7.35
C THR A 217 -20.93 11.89 -5.98
N LEU A 218 -20.10 11.27 -5.13
CA LEU A 218 -20.53 10.81 -3.81
C LEU A 218 -20.54 11.95 -2.79
N PRO A 219 -21.70 12.26 -2.15
CA PRO A 219 -21.75 13.21 -1.06
C PRO A 219 -21.14 12.58 0.20
N GLY A 220 -19.89 12.97 0.53
CA GLY A 220 -19.24 12.65 1.80
C GLY A 220 -17.91 11.88 1.69
N PRO A 221 -17.13 11.77 2.80
CA PRO A 221 -15.92 10.97 2.84
C PRO A 221 -16.30 9.50 2.62
N CYS A 222 -15.89 8.99 1.45
CA CYS A 222 -16.15 7.64 0.95
C CYS A 222 -16.05 6.55 2.05
N PRO A 223 -17.17 6.05 2.61
CA PRO A 223 -17.14 5.21 3.81
C PRO A 223 -16.59 3.80 3.59
N SER A 224 -16.53 3.36 2.33
CA SER A 224 -16.23 1.96 1.96
C SER A 224 -15.53 1.81 0.59
N TYR A 225 -15.39 2.88 -0.19
CA TYR A 225 -14.84 2.82 -1.56
C TYR A 225 -13.54 3.63 -1.77
N CYS A 226 -12.87 4.01 -0.68
CA CYS A 226 -11.56 4.64 -0.77
C CYS A 226 -10.57 3.67 -1.43
N SER A 227 -9.87 4.15 -2.45
CA SER A 227 -9.08 3.37 -3.43
C SER A 227 -7.99 2.44 -2.87
N MET A 228 -7.76 2.38 -1.55
CA MET A 228 -6.85 1.43 -0.93
C MET A 228 -7.54 0.21 -0.29
N GLU A 229 -8.75 0.32 0.24
CA GLU A 229 -9.45 -0.83 0.86
C GLU A 229 -10.13 -1.72 -0.19
N VAL A 230 -10.59 -1.11 -1.29
CA VAL A 230 -11.15 -1.80 -2.47
C VAL A 230 -10.07 -2.45 -3.35
N ARG A 231 -8.80 -2.07 -3.19
CA ARG A 231 -7.64 -2.73 -3.82
C ARG A 231 -7.30 -4.05 -3.14
N ARG A 232 -8.31 -4.87 -2.87
CA ARG A 232 -8.11 -6.31 -2.84
C ARG A 232 -8.10 -6.74 -4.30
N THR A 233 -6.94 -6.60 -4.95
CA THR A 233 -6.64 -7.46 -6.08
C THR A 233 -7.05 -8.87 -5.69
N TRP A 234 -7.92 -9.53 -6.46
CA TRP A 234 -7.93 -10.98 -6.39
C TRP A 234 -6.62 -11.44 -7.04
N THR A 235 -5.57 -11.43 -6.23
CA THR A 235 -4.58 -12.50 -6.24
C THR A 235 -5.04 -13.65 -5.36
N GLY A 236 -6.23 -13.51 -4.73
CA GLY A 236 -6.75 -14.37 -3.67
C GLY A 236 -6.38 -15.81 -3.95
N GLN A 237 -5.54 -16.37 -3.09
CA GLN A 237 -5.17 -17.78 -2.87
C GLN A 237 -5.83 -18.86 -3.76
N GLY A 238 -5.95 -18.68 -5.08
CA GLY A 238 -6.97 -19.38 -5.87
C GLY A 238 -7.00 -19.06 -7.37
N ILE A 239 -6.06 -18.25 -7.87
CA ILE A 239 -5.34 -18.61 -9.10
C ILE A 239 -3.86 -18.77 -8.74
N ALA A 240 -3.61 -19.59 -7.71
CA ALA A 240 -2.35 -20.30 -7.66
C ALA A 240 -2.47 -21.44 -8.67
N MET A 241 -1.70 -21.42 -9.75
CA MET A 241 -1.23 -22.63 -10.44
C MET A 241 0.15 -22.99 -9.87
N ASP A 242 0.48 -24.29 -9.84
CA ASP A 242 1.72 -24.93 -9.37
C ASP A 242 2.72 -24.07 -8.55
N SER A 243 2.97 -24.44 -7.30
CA SER A 243 3.97 -23.80 -6.43
C SER A 243 5.36 -23.69 -7.09
N ASN A 244 5.70 -24.58 -8.03
CA ASN A 244 6.95 -24.54 -8.77
C ASN A 244 6.99 -23.46 -9.87
N LYS A 245 5.84 -23.08 -10.45
CA LYS A 245 5.74 -22.01 -11.47
C LYS A 245 5.59 -20.60 -10.87
N TYR A 246 5.14 -20.51 -9.62
CA TYR A 246 5.13 -19.25 -8.85
C TYR A 246 6.53 -18.69 -8.58
N VAL A 247 7.52 -19.59 -8.44
CA VAL A 247 8.93 -19.21 -8.31
C VAL A 247 9.39 -18.51 -9.59
N ALA A 248 9.00 -19.02 -10.77
CA ALA A 248 9.38 -18.43 -12.05
C ALA A 248 8.81 -17.02 -12.26
N LEU A 249 7.52 -16.78 -11.95
CA LEU A 249 6.96 -15.42 -12.08
C LEU A 249 7.59 -14.43 -11.11
N ASN A 250 7.80 -14.82 -9.84
CA ASN A 250 8.51 -13.97 -8.89
C ASN A 250 9.95 -13.72 -9.31
N GLN A 251 10.64 -14.70 -9.90
CA GLN A 251 11.98 -14.53 -10.44
C GLN A 251 11.99 -13.61 -11.67
N ILE A 252 11.01 -13.73 -12.58
CA ILE A 252 10.88 -12.86 -13.76
C ILE A 252 10.58 -11.42 -13.31
N ILE A 253 9.60 -11.24 -12.42
CA ILE A 253 9.26 -9.93 -11.86
C ILE A 253 10.46 -9.37 -11.09
N SER A 254 11.11 -10.17 -10.25
CA SER A 254 12.30 -9.72 -9.52
C SER A 254 13.44 -9.31 -10.45
N ARG A 255 13.75 -10.09 -11.49
CA ARG A 255 14.77 -9.73 -12.49
C ARG A 255 14.39 -8.44 -13.21
N ARG A 256 13.17 -8.35 -13.73
CA ARG A 256 12.69 -7.13 -14.40
C ARG A 256 12.73 -5.92 -13.49
N LEU A 257 12.27 -6.05 -12.25
CA LEU A 257 12.31 -4.97 -11.25
C LEU A 257 13.74 -4.56 -10.86
N GLN A 258 14.71 -5.47 -10.96
CA GLN A 258 16.13 -5.19 -10.72
C GLN A 258 16.80 -4.55 -11.94
N ASP A 259 16.48 -5.01 -13.14
CA ASP A 259 17.10 -4.58 -14.39
C ASP A 259 16.55 -3.22 -14.88
N ASP A 260 15.26 -2.96 -14.66
CA ASP A 260 14.61 -1.73 -15.10
C ASP A 260 14.57 -0.66 -13.99
N LEU A 261 14.70 0.60 -14.39
CA LEU A 261 14.77 1.77 -13.50
C LEU A 261 13.38 2.29 -13.12
N TYR A 262 12.58 1.43 -12.50
CA TYR A 262 11.24 1.81 -12.03
C TYR A 262 11.31 2.86 -10.94
N ASP A 263 10.46 3.89 -11.06
CA ASP A 263 10.30 4.91 -10.03
C ASP A 263 9.57 4.37 -8.78
N PHE A 264 9.62 5.17 -7.72
CA PHE A 264 9.04 4.82 -6.44
C PHE A 264 7.51 4.63 -6.48
N ALA A 265 6.79 5.37 -7.34
CA ALA A 265 5.34 5.20 -7.47
C ALA A 265 4.98 3.84 -8.07
N PHE A 266 5.71 3.40 -9.09
CA PHE A 266 5.54 2.07 -9.65
C PHE A 266 5.85 0.99 -8.62
N LEU A 267 6.95 1.12 -7.86
CA LEU A 267 7.29 0.17 -6.81
C LEU A 267 6.24 0.13 -5.69
N GLN A 268 5.69 1.27 -5.28
CA GLN A 268 4.58 1.32 -4.34
C GLN A 268 3.32 0.65 -4.89
N LEU A 269 2.99 0.89 -6.16
CA LEU A 269 1.88 0.24 -6.84
C LEU A 269 2.07 -1.28 -6.80
N VAL A 270 3.20 -1.80 -7.27
CA VAL A 270 3.53 -3.23 -7.30
C VAL A 270 3.49 -3.84 -5.89
N GLY A 271 4.10 -3.18 -4.89
CA GLY A 271 4.11 -3.65 -3.51
C GLY A 271 2.74 -3.62 -2.81
N SER A 272 1.77 -2.87 -3.37
CA SER A 272 0.39 -2.85 -2.90
C SER A 272 -0.46 -4.02 -3.43
N LEU A 273 -0.06 -4.63 -4.54
CA LEU A 273 -0.85 -5.70 -5.20
C LEU A 273 -0.78 -7.03 -4.44
N ASP A 274 0.34 -7.35 -3.80
CA ASP A 274 0.54 -8.63 -3.10
C ASP A 274 1.62 -8.56 -2.00
N ARG A 275 1.50 -9.44 -0.98
CA ARG A 275 2.45 -9.51 0.14
C ARG A 275 3.85 -9.96 -0.30
N ARG A 276 3.99 -10.86 -1.28
CA ARG A 276 5.29 -11.32 -1.80
C ARG A 276 5.92 -10.26 -2.69
N LEU A 277 5.13 -9.61 -3.54
CA LEU A 277 5.60 -8.45 -4.31
C LEU A 277 6.12 -7.34 -3.39
N ARG A 278 5.47 -7.13 -2.24
CA ARG A 278 5.99 -6.22 -1.20
C ARG A 278 7.35 -6.64 -0.65
N ILE A 279 7.65 -7.93 -0.53
CA ILE A 279 8.97 -8.44 -0.13
C ILE A 279 9.98 -8.14 -1.23
N ILE A 280 9.65 -8.42 -2.49
CA ILE A 280 10.53 -8.15 -3.64
C ILE A 280 10.83 -6.64 -3.75
N VAL A 281 9.81 -5.78 -3.60
CA VAL A 281 9.99 -4.32 -3.59
C VAL A 281 10.87 -3.87 -2.44
N ARG A 282 10.72 -4.45 -1.24
CA ARG A 282 11.60 -4.16 -0.09
C ARG A 282 13.04 -4.53 -0.39
N GLU A 283 13.28 -5.72 -0.92
CA GLU A 283 14.61 -6.20 -1.29
C GLU A 283 15.24 -5.32 -2.37
N LEU A 284 14.47 -4.93 -3.39
CA LEU A 284 14.94 -4.00 -4.42
C LEU A 284 15.32 -2.64 -3.82
N LEU A 285 14.48 -2.04 -2.99
CA LEU A 285 14.78 -0.78 -2.32
C LEU A 285 16.02 -0.91 -1.44
N ALA A 286 16.16 -2.02 -0.70
CA ALA A 286 17.35 -2.30 0.09
C ALA A 286 18.62 -2.39 -0.78
N THR A 287 18.54 -3.06 -1.93
CA THR A 287 19.64 -3.12 -2.90
C THR A 287 20.00 -1.74 -3.44
N ARG A 288 19.01 -0.91 -3.79
CA ARG A 288 19.25 0.48 -4.25
C ARG A 288 19.89 1.35 -3.17
N ILE A 289 19.43 1.23 -1.92
CA ILE A 289 20.01 1.97 -0.78
C ILE A 289 21.46 1.57 -0.57
N ARG A 290 21.76 0.26 -0.55
CA ARG A 290 23.14 -0.23 -0.42
C ARG A 290 24.02 0.25 -1.57
N ALA A 291 23.56 0.13 -2.81
CA ALA A 291 24.30 0.59 -3.98
C ALA A 291 24.55 2.11 -3.92
N GLY A 292 23.57 2.89 -3.50
CA GLY A 292 23.70 4.34 -3.31
C GLY A 292 24.74 4.70 -2.26
N VAL A 293 24.73 4.02 -1.11
CA VAL A 293 25.67 4.25 0.01
C VAL A 293 27.08 3.72 -0.29
N GLN A 294 27.19 2.56 -0.93
CA GLN A 294 28.46 1.88 -1.25
C GLN A 294 29.36 2.74 -2.14
N ARG A 295 28.83 3.69 -2.90
CA ARG A 295 29.62 4.62 -3.71
C ARG A 295 30.49 5.56 -2.86
N PHE A 296 30.11 5.77 -1.61
CA PHE A 296 30.76 6.71 -0.69
C PHE A 296 31.51 6.02 0.45
N LEU A 297 31.29 4.72 0.66
CA LEU A 297 31.84 3.96 1.76
C LEU A 297 32.59 2.72 1.29
N PRO A 298 33.66 2.30 1.97
CA PRO A 298 34.25 0.99 1.72
C PRO A 298 33.19 -0.12 1.90
N TYR A 299 33.21 -1.12 1.02
CA TYR A 299 32.17 -2.16 0.93
C TYR A 299 31.85 -2.84 2.27
N GLY A 300 32.88 -3.09 3.09
CA GLY A 300 32.74 -3.74 4.40
C GLY A 300 31.96 -2.94 5.46
N HIS A 301 31.70 -1.65 5.23
CA HIS A 301 31.12 -0.75 6.24
C HIS A 301 29.72 -0.22 5.90
N VAL A 302 29.12 -0.68 4.79
CA VAL A 302 27.78 -0.26 4.39
C VAL A 302 26.72 -0.66 5.43
N GLU A 303 26.79 -1.88 5.96
CA GLU A 303 25.84 -2.35 6.98
C GLU A 303 26.07 -1.66 8.34
N ASP A 304 27.32 -1.38 8.71
CA ASP A 304 27.64 -0.62 9.93
C ASP A 304 27.04 0.79 9.87
N PHE A 305 27.16 1.44 8.71
CA PHE A 305 26.55 2.74 8.44
C PHE A 305 25.01 2.69 8.55
N LEU A 306 24.37 1.71 7.90
CA LEU A 306 22.91 1.57 7.95
C LEU A 306 22.40 1.24 9.37
N ASN A 307 23.19 0.49 10.15
CA ASN A 307 22.91 0.25 11.57
C ASN A 307 23.11 1.50 12.42
N MET A 308 24.07 2.37 12.08
CA MET A 308 24.27 3.65 12.74
C MET A 308 23.06 4.57 12.54
N LEU A 309 22.49 4.63 11.33
CA LEU A 309 21.24 5.38 11.08
C LEU A 309 20.13 4.97 12.05
N ASP A 310 19.96 3.66 12.29
CA ASP A 310 18.93 3.15 13.22
C ASP A 310 19.19 3.55 14.66
N LYS A 311 20.42 3.29 15.15
CA LYS A 311 20.79 3.53 16.55
C LYS A 311 20.77 5.01 16.91
N LYS A 312 20.97 5.89 15.94
CA LYS A 312 21.15 7.33 16.16
C LYS A 312 19.98 8.19 15.65
N GLY A 313 18.93 7.58 15.10
CA GLY A 313 17.79 8.32 14.55
C GLY A 313 18.19 9.26 13.42
N SER A 314 19.21 8.88 12.65
CA SER A 314 19.77 9.67 11.56
C SER A 314 19.18 9.25 10.21
N MET A 315 19.34 10.10 9.19
CA MET A 315 18.69 9.93 7.90
C MET A 315 19.67 10.23 6.76
N ILE A 316 19.53 9.52 5.63
CA ILE A 316 20.17 9.89 4.36
C ILE A 316 19.24 10.84 3.64
N GLY A 317 19.76 11.92 3.05
CA GLY A 317 18.98 12.86 2.26
C GLY A 317 19.61 13.20 0.92
N GLY A 318 19.11 14.29 0.32
CA GLY A 318 19.69 14.88 -0.88
C GLY A 318 19.66 13.98 -2.12
N SER A 319 20.72 14.05 -2.91
CA SER A 319 20.85 13.39 -4.22
C SER A 319 20.75 11.86 -4.13
N VAL A 320 21.30 11.24 -3.08
CA VAL A 320 21.23 9.78 -2.86
C VAL A 320 19.81 9.33 -2.54
N ALA A 321 19.11 10.03 -1.63
CA ALA A 321 17.72 9.69 -1.34
C ALA A 321 16.83 9.85 -2.57
N GLN A 322 17.07 10.89 -3.37
CA GLN A 322 16.34 11.13 -4.62
C GLN A 322 16.64 10.06 -5.68
N SER A 323 17.89 9.62 -5.84
CA SER A 323 18.24 8.59 -6.84
C SER A 323 17.63 7.23 -6.53
N ILE A 324 17.34 6.93 -5.26
CA ILE A 324 16.61 5.73 -4.86
C ILE A 324 15.14 5.79 -5.30
N ILE A 325 14.53 6.99 -5.26
CA ILE A 325 13.12 7.23 -5.59
C ILE A 325 12.91 7.35 -7.10
N THR A 326 13.76 8.11 -7.79
CA THR A 326 13.67 8.39 -9.23
C THR A 326 14.99 8.08 -9.92
N PRO A 327 15.37 6.80 -10.05
CA PRO A 327 16.68 6.41 -10.57
C PRO A 327 16.92 6.84 -12.02
N SER A 328 15.85 6.99 -12.82
CA SER A 328 15.93 7.45 -14.21
C SER A 328 16.55 8.84 -14.37
N PHE A 329 16.38 9.75 -13.40
CA PHE A 329 17.00 11.09 -13.42
C PHE A 329 18.49 11.11 -13.06
N PHE A 330 19.06 9.97 -12.66
CA PHE A 330 20.45 9.85 -12.21
C PHE A 330 21.26 8.88 -13.09
N LEU A 331 20.76 8.55 -14.28
CA LEU A 331 21.45 7.70 -15.26
C LEU A 331 22.76 8.34 -15.73
N ASP A 332 22.68 9.56 -16.24
CA ASP A 332 23.84 10.28 -16.81
C ASP A 332 24.60 11.07 -15.74
N HIS A 333 23.93 11.36 -14.63
CA HIS A 333 24.43 12.23 -13.56
C HIS A 333 24.21 11.59 -12.19
N PRO A 334 24.95 10.51 -11.87
CA PRO A 334 24.77 9.80 -10.61
C PRO A 334 25.15 10.70 -9.42
N PRO A 335 24.61 10.47 -8.19
CA PRO A 335 24.95 11.28 -7.01
C PRO A 335 26.46 11.42 -6.81
N GLN A 336 26.95 12.61 -6.50
CA GLN A 336 28.39 12.89 -6.27
C GLN A 336 28.72 13.09 -4.80
N ASP A 337 27.71 13.18 -3.96
CA ASP A 337 27.78 13.46 -2.54
C ASP A 337 26.78 12.59 -1.75
N LEU A 338 27.12 12.27 -0.51
CA LEU A 338 26.21 11.62 0.44
C LEU A 338 25.83 12.59 1.56
N ASN A 339 24.55 12.91 1.68
CA ASN A 339 24.05 13.80 2.74
C ASN A 339 23.50 12.96 3.90
N VAL A 340 24.05 13.16 5.10
CA VAL A 340 23.63 12.49 6.34
C VAL A 340 23.11 13.54 7.31
N PHE A 341 21.83 13.46 7.65
CA PHE A 341 21.18 14.34 8.61
C PHE A 341 21.11 13.67 9.97
N VAL A 342 21.63 14.34 10.99
CA VAL A 342 21.83 13.77 12.32
C VAL A 342 21.20 14.66 13.40
N PRO A 343 20.51 14.11 14.40
CA PRO A 343 20.16 14.86 15.61
C PRO A 343 21.42 15.33 16.36
N TRP A 344 21.38 16.50 17.02
CA TRP A 344 22.55 17.06 17.71
C TRP A 344 23.23 16.10 18.67
N TYR A 345 22.46 15.37 19.48
CA TYR A 345 22.98 14.43 20.47
C TYR A 345 23.73 13.22 19.87
N SER A 346 23.71 13.07 18.54
CA SER A 346 24.32 11.94 17.83
C SER A 346 25.52 12.30 16.97
N SER A 347 25.86 13.58 16.84
CA SER A 347 26.92 14.10 15.94
C SER A 347 28.29 13.47 16.24
N ASP A 348 28.68 13.41 17.52
CA ASP A 348 29.96 12.84 17.94
C ASP A 348 30.15 11.39 17.48
N ALA A 349 29.09 10.59 17.53
CA ALA A 349 29.15 9.19 17.11
C ALA A 349 29.42 9.06 15.59
N TRP A 350 28.85 9.97 14.79
CA TRP A 350 29.11 10.05 13.36
C TRP A 350 30.52 10.52 13.04
N VAL A 351 31.02 11.54 13.75
CA VAL A 351 32.39 12.02 13.62
C VAL A 351 33.40 10.90 13.93
N ILE A 352 33.19 10.17 15.03
CA ILE A 352 34.04 9.04 15.42
C ILE A 352 33.97 7.93 14.37
N PHE A 353 32.77 7.59 13.89
CA PHE A 353 32.57 6.57 12.86
C PHE A 353 33.36 6.88 11.59
N PHE A 354 33.20 8.07 11.01
CA PHE A 354 33.90 8.43 9.78
C PHE A 354 35.42 8.57 9.94
N ARG A 355 35.89 9.13 11.06
CA ARG A 355 37.34 9.15 11.37
C ARG A 355 37.91 7.73 11.47
N GLY A 356 37.17 6.81 12.09
CA GLY A 356 37.55 5.39 12.18
C GLY A 356 37.67 4.70 10.82
N LEU A 357 36.92 5.18 9.81
CA LEU A 357 37.00 4.73 8.42
C LEU A 357 38.10 5.43 7.60
N GLY A 358 38.87 6.34 8.21
CA GLY A 358 39.96 7.07 7.55
C GLY A 358 39.54 8.37 6.86
N PHE A 359 38.29 8.83 7.04
CA PHE A 359 37.88 10.12 6.50
C PHE A 359 38.49 11.28 7.29
N ILE A 360 38.87 12.33 6.58
CA ILE A 360 39.23 13.62 7.13
C ILE A 360 37.96 14.47 7.20
N LEU A 361 37.59 14.91 8.40
CA LEU A 361 36.42 15.76 8.63
C LEU A 361 36.85 17.21 8.81
N THR A 362 36.30 18.08 7.98
CA THR A 362 36.40 19.54 8.12
C THR A 362 35.10 20.09 8.70
N ASP A 363 35.22 20.97 9.68
CA ASP A 363 34.08 21.71 10.23
C ASP A 363 33.83 22.95 9.36
N GLU A 364 32.67 23.01 8.72
CA GLU A 364 32.26 24.09 7.82
C GLU A 364 31.10 24.91 8.40
N THR A 365 31.01 24.99 9.74
CA THR A 365 30.04 25.82 10.49
C THR A 365 30.00 27.30 10.10
N HIS A 366 30.97 27.82 9.36
CA HIS A 366 30.99 29.22 8.92
C HIS A 366 30.09 29.53 7.70
N ILE A 367 29.43 28.54 7.10
CA ILE A 367 28.48 28.79 6.00
C ILE A 367 27.18 29.34 6.61
N GLU A 368 26.79 30.56 6.20
CA GLU A 368 25.61 31.29 6.68
C GLU A 368 24.42 30.35 6.92
N PHE A 369 24.12 30.12 8.21
CA PHE A 369 23.36 28.97 8.66
C PHE A 369 21.95 28.94 8.08
N ARG A 370 21.63 27.84 7.38
CA ARG A 370 20.25 27.45 7.11
C ARG A 370 19.54 27.21 8.44
N ALA A 371 18.31 27.73 8.58
CA ALA A 371 17.53 27.60 9.80
C ALA A 371 17.44 26.13 10.26
N GLY A 372 17.78 25.86 11.53
CA GLY A 372 17.69 24.52 12.13
C GLY A 372 18.93 23.63 11.99
N VAL A 373 20.05 24.15 11.47
CA VAL A 373 21.37 23.49 11.46
C VAL A 373 22.21 24.05 12.62
N GLU A 374 22.82 23.17 13.41
CA GLU A 374 23.75 23.52 14.49
C GLU A 374 25.21 23.45 14.02
N SER A 375 25.56 22.40 13.28
CA SER A 375 26.89 22.26 12.69
C SER A 375 26.86 21.49 11.38
N LEU A 376 27.92 21.67 10.59
CA LEU A 376 28.10 21.04 9.29
C LEU A 376 29.52 20.48 9.23
N TYR A 377 29.64 19.17 9.01
CA TYR A 377 30.92 18.54 8.75
C TYR A 377 30.97 18.02 7.33
N VAL A 378 32.12 18.17 6.69
CA VAL A 378 32.39 17.56 5.39
C VAL A 378 33.49 16.53 5.56
N ALA A 379 33.17 15.27 5.28
CA ALA A 379 34.07 14.14 5.38
C ALA A 379 34.58 13.75 3.98
N ARG A 380 35.91 13.74 3.82
CA ARG A 380 36.58 13.38 2.55
C ARG A 380 37.58 12.26 2.79
N LEU A 381 37.60 11.28 1.91
CA LEU A 381 38.56 10.16 1.98
C LEU A 381 39.78 10.49 1.09
N PRO A 382 41.02 10.53 1.63
CA PRO A 382 42.20 10.87 0.84
C PRO A 382 42.37 9.97 -0.39
N GLY A 383 42.55 10.59 -1.56
CA GLY A 383 42.72 9.88 -2.84
C GLY A 383 41.44 9.45 -3.54
N TYR A 384 40.26 9.76 -2.96
CA TYR A 384 38.97 9.51 -3.57
C TYR A 384 38.21 10.83 -3.77
N ASP A 385 37.57 10.97 -4.92
CA ASP A 385 36.70 12.10 -5.24
C ASP A 385 35.27 11.81 -4.76
N VAL A 386 35.13 11.61 -3.44
CA VAL A 386 33.84 11.36 -2.79
C VAL A 386 33.70 12.26 -1.57
N GLU A 387 32.52 12.86 -1.45
CA GLU A 387 32.20 13.78 -0.37
C GLU A 387 31.00 13.27 0.43
N ILE A 388 31.11 13.34 1.76
CA ILE A 388 30.00 13.04 2.67
C ILE A 388 29.75 14.26 3.55
N THR A 389 28.55 14.80 3.46
CA THR A 389 28.13 15.97 4.23
C THR A 389 27.28 15.51 5.41
N ILE A 390 27.73 15.83 6.62
CA ILE A 390 27.03 15.51 7.87
C ILE A 390 26.44 16.81 8.41
N THR A 391 25.13 16.96 8.30
CA THR A 391 24.43 18.15 8.81
C THR A 391 23.76 17.82 10.13
N VAL A 392 24.16 18.53 11.18
CA VAL A 392 23.68 18.36 12.54
C VAL A 392 22.50 19.28 12.79
N SER A 393 21.37 18.72 13.22
CA SER A 393 20.17 19.52 13.51
C SER A 393 20.30 20.18 14.87
N ALA A 394 19.91 21.44 14.97
CA ALA A 394 19.75 22.16 16.24
C ALA A 394 18.61 21.61 17.14
N SER A 395 17.98 20.49 16.75
CA SER A 395 16.87 19.86 17.47
C SER A 395 17.12 18.37 17.67
N ASN A 396 16.31 17.74 18.53
CA ASN A 396 16.36 16.29 18.75
C ASN A 396 15.93 15.46 17.52
N SER A 397 15.66 16.08 16.36
CA SER A 397 15.22 15.40 15.15
C SER A 397 15.97 15.90 13.91
N ALA A 398 16.50 14.96 13.13
CA ALA A 398 17.11 15.26 11.82
C ALA A 398 16.10 15.78 10.78
N LEU A 399 14.79 15.58 11.01
CA LEU A 399 13.75 15.91 10.03
C LEU A 399 13.64 17.43 9.77
N GLY A 400 13.97 18.26 10.76
CA GLY A 400 13.93 19.72 10.61
C GLY A 400 14.81 20.21 9.45
N ILE A 401 16.00 19.62 9.30
CA ILE A 401 16.93 19.94 8.21
C ILE A 401 16.34 19.55 6.86
N VAL A 402 15.79 18.34 6.76
CA VAL A 402 15.17 17.83 5.53
C VAL A 402 14.10 18.79 5.05
N ILE A 403 13.17 19.17 5.93
CA ILE A 403 12.05 20.08 5.60
C ILE A 403 12.57 21.49 5.29
N ALA A 404 13.67 21.92 5.88
CA ALA A 404 14.31 23.21 5.60
C ALA A 404 15.10 23.24 4.28
N SER A 405 15.15 22.14 3.52
CA SER A 405 15.88 22.11 2.24
C SER A 405 15.33 23.16 1.24
N PRO A 406 16.19 23.81 0.44
CA PRO A 406 15.77 24.85 -0.52
C PRO A 406 14.85 24.32 -1.61
N TYR A 407 15.02 23.05 -2.01
CA TYR A 407 14.25 22.43 -3.09
C TYR A 407 13.39 21.28 -2.58
N THR A 408 12.13 21.18 -3.04
CA THR A 408 11.23 20.07 -2.62
C THR A 408 11.71 18.69 -3.05
N CYS A 409 12.45 18.58 -4.16
CA CYS A 409 13.12 17.33 -4.56
C CYS A 409 14.26 16.90 -3.60
N GLN A 410 14.78 17.80 -2.77
CA GLN A 410 15.80 17.48 -1.75
C GLN A 410 15.17 17.07 -0.41
N MET A 411 13.86 17.24 -0.24
CA MET A 411 13.15 16.85 0.97
C MET A 411 12.81 15.35 1.02
N ASN A 412 13.45 14.57 0.16
CA ASN A 412 13.40 13.12 0.17
C ASN A 412 14.44 12.58 1.14
N PHE A 413 14.09 11.53 1.89
CA PHE A 413 15.03 10.96 2.86
C PHE A 413 14.83 9.46 3.08
N VAL A 414 15.89 8.81 3.53
CA VAL A 414 15.92 7.38 3.85
C VAL A 414 16.33 7.22 5.30
N THR A 415 15.51 6.52 6.06
CA THR A 415 15.80 6.08 7.44
C THR A 415 16.31 4.65 7.43
N SER A 416 16.63 4.10 8.60
CA SER A 416 16.99 2.69 8.77
C SER A 416 15.93 1.68 8.29
N HIS A 417 14.68 2.10 8.10
CA HIS A 417 13.57 1.21 7.79
C HIS A 417 12.72 1.63 6.58
N HIS A 418 12.66 2.92 6.28
CA HIS A 418 11.74 3.49 5.30
C HIS A 418 12.41 4.50 4.37
N VAL A 419 11.92 4.53 3.13
CA VAL A 419 12.16 5.60 2.16
C VAL A 419 10.95 6.54 2.19
N TYR A 420 11.22 7.83 2.25
CA TYR A 420 10.22 8.90 2.32
C TYR A 420 10.39 9.87 1.15
N CYS A 421 9.26 10.22 0.55
CA CYS A 421 9.15 11.27 -0.44
C CYS A 421 8.06 12.24 0.01
N LEU A 422 8.45 13.43 0.47
CA LEU A 422 7.50 14.42 0.99
C LEU A 422 6.61 15.01 -0.11
N TYR A 423 7.11 15.07 -1.35
CA TYR A 423 6.44 15.68 -2.49
C TYR A 423 6.41 14.75 -3.71
N PRO A 424 5.72 13.60 -3.64
CA PRO A 424 5.75 12.59 -4.70
C PRO A 424 5.19 13.11 -6.02
N GLN A 425 4.17 13.97 -5.99
CA GLN A 425 3.59 14.55 -7.21
C GLN A 425 4.55 15.43 -7.99
N PHE A 426 5.50 16.08 -7.31
CA PHE A 426 6.53 16.90 -7.93
C PHE A 426 7.77 16.06 -8.26
N THR A 427 8.32 15.39 -7.25
CA THR A 427 9.56 14.61 -7.37
C THR A 427 9.47 13.58 -8.49
N LEU A 428 8.39 12.81 -8.56
CA LEU A 428 8.24 11.75 -9.57
C LEU A 428 8.02 12.27 -10.99
N LYS A 429 7.59 13.53 -11.14
CA LYS A 429 7.43 14.20 -12.45
C LYS A 429 8.68 14.98 -12.86
N GLY A 430 9.77 14.89 -12.09
CA GLY A 430 10.96 15.70 -12.31
C GLY A 430 10.69 17.20 -12.11
N LEU A 431 9.76 17.55 -11.23
CA LEU A 431 9.44 18.93 -10.86
C LEU A 431 9.96 19.22 -9.45
N THR A 432 10.40 20.45 -9.23
CA THR A 432 10.79 20.91 -7.90
C THR A 432 10.45 22.39 -7.71
N ILE A 433 10.21 22.76 -6.46
CA ILE A 433 9.94 24.13 -6.04
C ILE A 433 11.17 24.64 -5.33
N GLU A 434 11.64 25.80 -5.73
CA GLU A 434 12.63 26.57 -4.98
C GLU A 434 11.93 27.40 -3.91
N ARG A 435 12.35 27.24 -2.65
CA ARG A 435 11.86 28.08 -1.56
C ARG A 435 12.59 29.43 -1.63
N SER A 436 11.83 30.49 -1.88
CA SER A 436 12.25 31.84 -2.34
C SER A 436 13.14 32.67 -1.39
N LEU A 437 13.99 32.06 -0.55
CA LEU A 437 14.82 32.74 0.44
C LEU A 437 16.32 32.51 0.26
N VAL A 438 16.73 31.74 -0.74
CA VAL A 438 18.15 31.50 -1.03
C VAL A 438 18.47 32.22 -2.33
N GLU A 439 19.54 33.02 -2.36
CA GLU A 439 20.03 33.60 -3.60
C GLU A 439 20.19 32.50 -4.67
N PRO A 440 19.84 32.77 -5.94
CA PRO A 440 19.88 31.76 -7.00
C PRO A 440 21.27 31.13 -7.04
N SER A 441 21.34 29.91 -6.52
CA SER A 441 22.60 29.18 -6.38
C SER A 441 22.88 28.38 -7.64
N SER A 442 24.15 28.06 -7.89
CA SER A 442 24.61 27.13 -8.93
C SER A 442 23.94 25.75 -8.89
N HIS A 443 23.15 25.45 -7.85
CA HIS A 443 22.44 24.19 -7.70
C HIS A 443 21.27 24.05 -8.68
N SER A 444 20.64 25.15 -9.13
CA SER A 444 19.57 25.07 -10.13
C SER A 444 20.07 24.43 -11.42
N ASP A 445 21.28 24.80 -11.88
CA ASP A 445 21.87 24.25 -13.10
C ASP A 445 22.14 22.76 -12.97
N GLN A 446 22.65 22.31 -11.81
CA GLN A 446 22.85 20.88 -11.55
C GLN A 446 21.54 20.08 -11.51
N LEU A 447 20.47 20.66 -10.97
CA LEU A 447 19.14 20.03 -10.99
C LEU A 447 18.62 19.92 -12.44
N GLN A 448 18.80 20.97 -13.25
CA GLN A 448 18.40 20.96 -14.66
C GLN A 448 19.21 19.96 -15.51
N LEU A 449 20.52 19.81 -15.25
CA LEU A 449 21.35 18.77 -15.88
C LEU A 449 20.79 17.37 -15.61
N ARG A 450 20.20 17.12 -14.43
CA ARG A 450 19.51 15.87 -14.07
C ARG A 450 18.09 15.74 -14.66
N GLY A 451 17.67 16.69 -15.49
CA GLY A 451 16.33 16.73 -16.06
C GLY A 451 15.24 17.21 -15.09
N LEU A 452 15.61 17.77 -13.93
CA LEU A 452 14.66 18.33 -12.97
C LEU A 452 14.35 19.78 -13.34
N LYS A 453 13.06 20.08 -13.47
CA LYS A 453 12.57 21.43 -13.76
C LYS A 453 12.23 22.13 -12.45
N VAL A 454 12.96 23.20 -12.15
CA VAL A 454 12.59 24.15 -11.11
C VAL A 454 11.44 25.00 -11.64
N PHE A 455 10.29 24.98 -10.99
CA PHE A 455 9.16 25.84 -11.35
C PHE A 455 8.95 26.92 -10.29
N ASP A 456 8.57 28.11 -10.74
CA ASP A 456 8.27 29.25 -9.86
C ASP A 456 6.89 29.07 -9.23
N PRO A 457 6.75 28.96 -7.90
CA PRO A 457 5.46 28.86 -7.24
C PRO A 457 4.49 30.00 -7.61
N ARG A 458 5.03 31.18 -7.93
CA ARG A 458 4.23 32.36 -8.33
C ARG A 458 3.54 32.19 -9.68
N SER A 459 3.97 31.22 -10.49
CA SER A 459 3.35 30.88 -11.78
C SER A 459 2.10 30.00 -11.63
N LEU A 460 1.78 29.55 -10.41
CA LEU A 460 0.54 28.83 -10.13
C LEU A 460 -0.64 29.82 -10.14
N HIS A 461 -1.50 29.75 -11.16
CA HIS A 461 -2.72 30.56 -11.27
C HIS A 461 -3.98 29.69 -11.11
N GLY A 462 -4.84 30.02 -10.15
CA GLY A 462 -6.14 29.37 -9.89
C GLY A 462 -6.48 29.27 -8.40
N PRO A 463 -7.75 29.02 -8.00
CA PRO A 463 -8.03 28.53 -6.66
C PRO A 463 -7.20 27.27 -6.48
N CYS A 464 -6.46 27.28 -5.41
CA CYS A 464 -5.54 26.23 -5.06
C CYS A 464 -6.38 24.96 -4.80
N ASP A 465 -6.46 24.03 -5.76
CA ASP A 465 -7.14 22.73 -5.58
C ASP A 465 -6.52 21.99 -4.38
N ILE A 466 -6.99 20.77 -4.05
CA ILE A 466 -6.40 19.85 -3.03
C ILE A 466 -4.86 19.64 -3.11
N TYR A 467 -4.21 20.20 -4.13
CA TYR A 467 -2.77 20.23 -4.34
C TYR A 467 -2.11 21.59 -4.04
N CYS A 468 -2.83 22.49 -3.35
CA CYS A 468 -2.33 23.81 -2.97
C CYS A 468 -1.11 23.77 -2.05
N GLU A 469 -0.08 24.53 -2.42
CA GLU A 469 1.16 24.60 -1.64
C GLU A 469 1.04 25.31 -0.28
N MET A 470 0.00 26.12 -0.07
CA MET A 470 -0.28 26.70 1.25
C MET A 470 -1.24 25.86 2.11
N GLU A 471 -2.12 25.04 1.53
CA GLU A 471 -2.93 24.07 2.30
C GLU A 471 -2.17 22.78 2.63
N MET A 472 -0.95 22.60 2.12
CA MET A 472 -0.07 21.44 2.31
C MET A 472 0.30 21.10 3.77
N ARG A 473 -0.29 21.77 4.77
CA ARG A 473 -0.20 21.41 6.19
C ARG A 473 -1.38 20.59 6.73
N GLN A 474 -2.44 20.34 5.94
CA GLN A 474 -3.50 19.40 6.33
C GLN A 474 -3.18 17.92 6.03
N THR A 475 -1.96 17.60 5.57
CA THR A 475 -1.54 16.22 5.23
C THR A 475 -1.13 15.37 6.44
N TRP A 476 -1.46 15.79 7.67
CA TRP A 476 -1.29 15.02 8.91
C TRP A 476 -2.08 13.68 8.93
N THR A 477 -2.78 13.33 7.83
CA THR A 477 -3.43 12.03 7.60
C THR A 477 -2.73 11.13 6.57
N GLY A 478 -1.48 11.40 6.16
CA GLY A 478 -0.74 10.52 5.25
C GLY A 478 -1.21 10.54 3.78
N LYS A 479 -1.94 11.58 3.36
CA LYS A 479 -2.43 11.74 1.98
C LYS A 479 -1.54 12.59 1.05
N GLY A 480 -0.36 13.01 1.50
CA GLY A 480 0.57 13.84 0.71
C GLY A 480 2.00 13.33 0.61
N MET A 481 2.43 12.44 1.50
CA MET A 481 3.79 11.88 1.55
C MET A 481 3.77 10.42 1.09
N ALA A 482 4.67 10.06 0.18
CA ALA A 482 4.88 8.66 -0.19
C ALA A 482 5.91 8.04 0.76
N MET A 483 5.58 6.89 1.35
CA MET A 483 6.45 6.13 2.24
C MET A 483 6.47 4.66 1.82
N ALA A 484 7.64 4.03 1.82
CA ALA A 484 7.75 2.59 1.61
C ALA A 484 8.79 1.98 2.55
N PRO A 485 8.47 0.87 3.24
CA PRO A 485 9.47 0.12 4.00
C PRO A 485 10.45 -0.54 3.03
N TRP A 486 11.73 -0.51 3.37
CA TRP A 486 12.80 -1.25 2.66
C TRP A 486 13.45 -2.31 3.55
N LYS A 487 13.28 -2.22 4.87
CA LYS A 487 13.65 -3.25 5.85
C LYS A 487 12.41 -3.84 6.51
N ALA A 488 12.49 -5.08 6.99
CA ALA A 488 11.43 -5.64 7.81
C ALA A 488 11.34 -4.86 9.13
N ILE A 489 10.17 -4.31 9.43
CA ILE A 489 9.92 -3.63 10.70
C ILE A 489 9.86 -4.71 11.79
N PRO A 490 10.73 -4.68 12.81
CA PRO A 490 10.70 -5.64 13.90
C PRO A 490 9.30 -5.65 14.55
N ARG A 491 8.66 -6.82 14.63
CA ARG A 491 7.32 -6.93 15.23
C ARG A 491 7.26 -6.40 16.67
N ASN A 492 8.38 -6.51 17.39
CA ASN A 492 8.47 -6.11 18.79
C ASN A 492 8.56 -4.59 19.01
N ARG A 493 8.89 -3.79 17.98
CA ARG A 493 8.86 -2.32 18.08
C ARG A 493 7.45 -1.71 17.91
N SER A 494 6.46 -2.52 17.54
CA SER A 494 5.10 -2.03 17.23
C SER A 494 4.26 -1.61 18.45
N HIS A 495 4.71 -1.87 19.68
CA HIS A 495 3.99 -1.52 20.89
C HIS A 495 4.55 -0.29 21.64
N GLU A 496 5.86 -0.01 21.54
CA GLU A 496 6.51 1.10 22.26
C GLU A 496 7.01 2.23 21.34
N GLU A 497 7.32 1.95 20.08
CA GLU A 497 7.68 2.96 19.05
C GLU A 497 6.55 3.17 18.03
N LYS A 498 5.30 3.07 18.48
CA LYS A 498 4.27 3.94 17.91
C LYS A 498 4.59 5.36 18.38
N ILE A 499 5.58 6.00 17.75
CA ILE A 499 5.65 7.46 17.71
C ILE A 499 4.26 7.90 17.21
N ASN A 500 3.57 8.62 18.08
CA ASN A 500 2.22 9.13 17.89
C ASN A 500 2.08 9.83 16.53
N PHE A 501 1.50 9.12 15.56
CA PHE A 501 0.65 9.71 14.54
C PHE A 501 -0.72 9.04 14.63
N TYR A 502 -1.28 9.07 15.85
CA TYR A 502 -2.70 8.91 16.04
C TYR A 502 -3.36 10.15 15.44
N VAL A 503 -4.00 10.01 14.29
CA VAL A 503 -5.08 10.94 13.93
C VAL A 503 -6.13 10.69 15.01
N PRO A 504 -6.47 11.67 15.88
CA PRO A 504 -7.51 11.44 16.87
C PRO A 504 -8.80 11.21 16.09
N LYS A 505 -9.17 9.94 15.92
CA LYS A 505 -10.56 9.57 15.73
C LYS A 505 -11.21 9.89 17.06
N GLY A 506 -12.42 10.46 17.04
CA GLY A 506 -13.17 10.57 18.28
C GLY A 506 -13.21 9.20 18.97
N VAL A 507 -13.08 9.19 20.29
CA VAL A 507 -13.01 7.96 21.07
C VAL A 507 -14.40 7.58 21.57
N ARG A 508 -14.70 6.28 21.57
CA ARG A 508 -15.91 5.78 22.23
C ARG A 508 -15.64 5.69 23.73
N ALA A 509 -16.50 6.31 24.51
CA ALA A 509 -16.49 6.28 25.96
C ALA A 509 -17.81 5.69 26.47
N LEU A 510 -17.81 5.26 27.74
CA LEU A 510 -19.04 4.97 28.48
C LEU A 510 -19.24 6.04 29.54
N ARG A 511 -20.42 6.66 29.56
CA ARG A 511 -20.85 7.57 30.63
C ARG A 511 -21.63 6.78 31.67
N PHE A 512 -21.20 6.91 32.93
CA PHE A 512 -21.86 6.33 34.09
C PHE A 512 -22.56 7.45 34.85
N ALA A 513 -23.89 7.34 34.98
CA ALA A 513 -24.68 8.30 35.73
C ALA A 513 -24.49 8.10 37.25
N ALA A 514 -24.33 9.19 38.01
CA ALA A 514 -23.94 9.17 39.43
C ALA A 514 -24.84 8.31 40.35
N ARG A 515 -26.09 8.05 39.95
CA ARG A 515 -27.11 7.34 40.75
C ARG A 515 -27.89 6.30 39.96
N SER A 516 -27.43 5.95 38.76
CA SER A 516 -28.15 5.09 37.84
C SER A 516 -27.24 3.96 37.35
N HIS A 517 -27.78 2.76 37.22
CA HIS A 517 -27.06 1.61 36.64
C HIS A 517 -27.02 1.69 35.11
N HIS A 518 -27.56 2.77 34.53
CA HIS A 518 -27.59 3.01 33.11
C HIS A 518 -26.21 3.47 32.62
N VAL A 519 -25.66 2.74 31.66
CA VAL A 519 -24.40 3.04 31.00
C VAL A 519 -24.71 3.50 29.58
N GLU A 520 -24.29 4.71 29.22
CA GLU A 520 -24.54 5.27 27.89
C GLU A 520 -23.24 5.26 27.06
N PRO A 521 -23.23 4.64 25.86
CA PRO A 521 -22.12 4.77 24.94
C PRO A 521 -22.11 6.17 24.33
N VAL A 522 -21.01 6.90 24.50
CA VAL A 522 -20.83 8.26 24.00
C VAL A 522 -19.65 8.31 23.05
N PHE A 523 -19.77 9.08 21.97
CA PHE A 523 -18.66 9.37 21.08
C PHE A 523 -18.08 10.73 21.43
N VAL A 524 -16.84 10.76 21.90
CA VAL A 524 -16.12 12.00 22.21
C VAL A 524 -15.35 12.43 20.95
N PRO A 525 -15.79 13.48 20.23
CA PRO A 525 -15.12 13.89 19.00
C PRO A 525 -13.72 14.44 19.30
N ALA A 526 -12.82 14.29 18.32
CA ALA A 526 -11.49 14.89 18.40
C ALA A 526 -11.59 16.42 18.34
N SER A 527 -11.26 17.09 19.44
CA SER A 527 -11.21 18.56 19.52
C SER A 527 -9.76 19.05 19.39
N LYS A 528 -9.58 20.29 18.89
CA LYS A 528 -8.28 20.97 18.72
C LYS A 528 -7.48 21.11 20.01
N ASP A 529 -8.13 21.05 21.17
CA ASP A 529 -7.51 21.23 22.49
C ASP A 529 -7.21 19.90 23.18
N ILE A 530 -7.55 18.77 22.55
CA ILE A 530 -7.24 17.43 23.06
C ILE A 530 -5.84 17.06 22.56
N SER A 531 -4.80 17.57 23.23
CA SER A 531 -3.45 17.05 23.04
C SER A 531 -3.40 15.58 23.47
N ILE A 532 -2.51 14.83 22.83
CA ILE A 532 -2.17 13.43 23.14
C ILE A 532 -2.18 13.22 24.66
N VAL A 533 -2.94 12.22 25.12
CA VAL A 533 -3.03 11.77 26.52
C VAL A 533 -1.62 11.51 27.05
N CYS A 534 -1.09 12.39 27.90
CA CYS A 534 0.27 12.27 28.43
C CYS A 534 0.30 11.65 29.84
N SER A 535 -0.84 11.60 30.54
CA SER A 535 -0.95 11.07 31.91
C SER A 535 -2.32 10.42 32.19
N ILE A 536 -2.47 9.74 33.33
CA ILE A 536 -3.71 9.04 33.71
C ILE A 536 -4.86 9.99 34.12
N ASN A 537 -4.53 11.22 34.52
CA ASN A 537 -5.53 12.27 34.76
C ASN A 537 -6.15 12.74 33.43
N ASP A 538 -5.47 12.46 32.32
CA ASP A 538 -5.94 12.67 30.95
C ASP A 538 -6.73 11.44 30.43
N LEU A 539 -7.31 10.62 31.31
CA LEU A 539 -8.26 9.56 30.92
C LEU A 539 -9.62 9.71 31.62
N ASP A 540 -9.70 10.64 32.57
CA ASP A 540 -10.96 11.13 33.11
C ASP A 540 -11.50 12.21 32.19
N PHE A 541 -12.36 11.80 31.24
CA PHE A 541 -12.95 12.74 30.29
C PHE A 541 -13.93 13.72 30.98
N SER A 542 -14.21 13.54 32.28
CA SER A 542 -15.08 14.42 33.04
C SER A 542 -14.49 15.83 33.18
N ALA A 543 -13.16 15.96 33.19
CA ALA A 543 -12.46 17.24 33.17
C ALA A 543 -12.51 17.96 31.80
N TRP A 544 -12.79 17.23 30.72
CA TRP A 544 -12.75 17.73 29.35
C TRP A 544 -14.12 18.04 28.78
N HIS A 545 -15.15 17.38 29.28
CA HIS A 545 -16.53 17.77 29.07
C HIS A 545 -16.87 18.94 30.00
N LYS A 546 -16.23 20.11 29.80
CA LYS A 546 -16.34 21.29 30.68
C LYS A 546 -17.77 21.83 30.88
N THR A 547 -18.74 21.31 30.14
CA THR A 547 -20.17 21.64 30.25
C THR A 547 -21.01 20.37 30.15
N GLY A 548 -21.57 19.84 31.25
CA GLY A 548 -22.73 18.94 31.16
C GLY A 548 -22.71 17.60 31.90
N LEU A 549 -21.67 17.28 32.68
CA LEU A 549 -21.72 16.12 33.58
C LEU A 549 -22.23 16.54 34.95
N ASP A 550 -23.16 15.76 35.50
CA ASP A 550 -23.66 15.98 36.85
C ASP A 550 -22.60 15.54 37.89
N PRO A 551 -22.56 16.16 39.08
CA PRO A 551 -21.65 15.75 40.15
C PRO A 551 -21.75 14.24 40.45
N GLY A 552 -20.66 13.51 40.23
CA GLY A 552 -20.56 12.06 40.46
C GLY A 552 -20.70 11.19 39.21
N GLU A 553 -20.89 11.78 38.02
CA GLU A 553 -20.78 11.05 36.77
C GLU A 553 -19.31 10.83 36.38
N VAL A 554 -19.03 9.71 35.72
CA VAL A 554 -17.68 9.35 35.25
C VAL A 554 -17.75 8.91 33.79
N MET A 555 -16.77 9.33 32.98
CA MET A 555 -16.62 8.86 31.60
C MET A 555 -15.29 8.10 31.42
N LEU A 556 -15.36 6.87 30.88
CA LEU A 556 -14.18 5.99 30.70
C LEU A 556 -13.90 5.69 29.22
N CYS A 557 -12.64 5.80 28.79
CA CYS A 557 -12.18 5.46 27.43
C CYS A 557 -12.16 3.94 27.18
N LEU A 558 -12.77 3.49 26.08
CA LEU A 558 -12.82 2.06 25.74
C LEU A 558 -11.66 1.55 24.88
N GLU A 559 -10.89 2.43 24.22
CA GLU A 559 -10.03 1.99 23.11
C GLU A 559 -8.62 1.57 23.52
N ASP A 560 -8.12 1.99 24.68
CA ASP A 560 -6.71 1.76 25.07
C ASP A 560 -6.47 0.57 26.01
N TYR A 561 -7.51 0.02 26.66
CA TYR A 561 -7.36 -1.05 27.68
C TYR A 561 -8.46 -2.11 27.63
N ARG A 562 -8.80 -2.58 26.42
CA ARG A 562 -9.83 -3.61 26.23
C ARG A 562 -9.28 -4.93 25.73
N TYR A 563 -9.78 -6.03 26.29
CA TYR A 563 -9.61 -7.36 25.72
C TYR A 563 -10.98 -8.01 25.49
N THR A 564 -11.31 -8.26 24.22
CA THR A 564 -12.57 -8.91 23.83
C THR A 564 -12.38 -10.42 23.75
N VAL A 565 -13.12 -11.14 24.58
CA VAL A 565 -13.16 -12.59 24.71
C VAL A 565 -14.29 -13.14 23.86
N ARG A 566 -13.94 -13.78 22.75
CA ARG A 566 -14.90 -14.46 21.85
C ARG A 566 -14.93 -15.97 22.02
N THR A 567 -13.91 -16.52 22.67
CA THR A 567 -13.73 -17.95 22.96
C THR A 567 -13.27 -18.08 24.39
N PHE A 568 -13.83 -19.05 25.12
CA PHE A 568 -13.37 -19.36 26.48
C PHE A 568 -13.39 -20.87 26.73
N PRO A 569 -12.32 -21.48 27.28
CA PRO A 569 -10.98 -20.91 27.53
C PRO A 569 -10.37 -20.18 26.31
N PHE A 570 -9.44 -19.24 26.51
CA PHE A 570 -8.96 -18.34 25.43
C PHE A 570 -8.45 -19.07 24.18
N ASP A 571 -7.90 -20.28 24.33
CA ASP A 571 -7.36 -21.11 23.24
C ASP A 571 -8.32 -22.23 22.79
N SER A 572 -9.58 -22.20 23.27
CA SER A 572 -10.61 -23.17 22.93
C SER A 572 -11.22 -22.88 21.56
N ALA A 573 -11.65 -23.94 20.87
CA ALA A 573 -12.49 -23.83 19.67
C ALA A 573 -13.95 -23.45 20.01
N VAL A 574 -14.35 -23.52 21.29
CA VAL A 574 -15.69 -23.17 21.74
C VAL A 574 -15.87 -21.65 21.72
N ARG A 575 -16.76 -21.18 20.84
CA ARG A 575 -17.16 -19.77 20.77
C ARG A 575 -18.20 -19.48 21.83
N LEU A 576 -18.05 -18.34 22.49
CA LEU A 576 -19.10 -17.81 23.36
C LEU A 576 -20.25 -17.33 22.48
N GLU A 577 -21.47 -17.57 22.94
CA GLU A 577 -22.68 -17.01 22.32
C GLU A 577 -22.65 -15.48 22.31
N TYR A 578 -22.17 -14.90 23.40
CA TYR A 578 -21.97 -13.46 23.58
C TYR A 578 -20.50 -13.13 23.89
N PRO A 579 -19.84 -12.25 23.12
CA PRO A 579 -18.50 -11.76 23.47
C PRO A 579 -18.49 -10.88 24.72
N PHE A 580 -17.47 -11.07 25.57
CA PHE A 580 -17.23 -10.21 26.73
C PHE A 580 -16.01 -9.32 26.50
N THR A 581 -16.10 -8.03 26.78
CA THR A 581 -14.93 -7.14 26.81
C THR A 581 -14.57 -6.83 28.25
N VAL A 582 -13.36 -7.21 28.63
CA VAL A 582 -12.76 -6.86 29.92
C VAL A 582 -12.01 -5.55 29.72
N VAL A 583 -12.35 -4.55 30.54
CA VAL A 583 -11.66 -3.27 30.64
C VAL A 583 -11.04 -3.17 32.03
N TRP A 584 -9.79 -2.73 32.08
CA TRP A 584 -8.96 -2.72 33.27
C TRP A 584 -8.49 -1.29 33.55
N ASN A 585 -8.31 -0.92 34.81
CA ASN A 585 -7.65 0.32 35.21
C ASN A 585 -6.16 0.09 35.58
N ARG A 586 -5.21 0.89 35.07
CA ARG A 586 -3.77 0.74 35.40
C ARG A 586 -3.35 1.34 36.74
N VAL A 587 -4.25 1.95 37.50
CA VAL A 587 -3.92 2.42 38.85
C VAL A 587 -3.51 1.22 39.71
N ARG A 588 -2.29 1.29 40.25
CA ARG A 588 -1.76 0.31 41.21
C ARG A 588 -2.46 0.48 42.55
N CYS A 589 -3.72 0.06 42.63
CA CYS A 589 -4.41 -0.14 43.88
C CYS A 589 -4.81 -1.61 44.02
N PRO A 590 -4.78 -2.17 45.24
CA PRO A 590 -5.20 -3.55 45.47
C PRO A 590 -6.66 -3.73 45.07
N ASN A 591 -6.94 -4.63 44.13
CA ASN A 591 -8.30 -5.03 43.83
C ASN A 591 -8.75 -6.11 44.83
N VAL A 592 -9.42 -5.70 45.90
CA VAL A 592 -9.93 -6.58 46.96
C VAL A 592 -10.87 -7.65 46.40
N THR A 593 -11.64 -7.33 45.36
CA THR A 593 -12.55 -8.26 44.70
C THR A 593 -11.81 -9.39 44.01
N ILE A 594 -10.75 -9.10 43.24
CA ILE A 594 -9.90 -10.12 42.61
C ILE A 594 -9.18 -10.96 43.66
N HIS A 595 -8.66 -10.31 44.70
CA HIS A 595 -8.04 -11.01 45.82
C HIS A 595 -9.02 -12.01 46.46
N ASN A 596 -10.25 -11.59 46.75
CA ASN A 596 -11.26 -12.46 47.35
C ASN A 596 -11.71 -13.58 46.39
N LEU A 597 -11.98 -13.26 45.12
CA LEU A 597 -12.41 -14.22 44.11
C LEU A 597 -11.33 -15.26 43.78
N SER A 598 -10.07 -14.87 43.82
CA SER A 598 -8.92 -15.77 43.67
C SER A 598 -8.56 -16.52 44.96
N ARG A 599 -9.30 -16.30 46.06
CA ARG A 599 -9.00 -16.84 47.40
C ARG A 599 -7.58 -16.51 47.88
N GLY A 600 -7.12 -15.29 47.60
CA GLY A 600 -5.79 -14.79 47.95
C GLY A 600 -4.67 -15.22 47.01
N ALA A 601 -4.96 -16.00 45.97
CA ALA A 601 -3.93 -16.44 45.01
C ALA A 601 -3.42 -15.29 44.12
N LEU A 602 -4.21 -14.24 43.94
CA LEU A 602 -3.86 -13.05 43.15
C LEU A 602 -3.90 -11.79 44.01
N THR A 603 -2.75 -11.14 44.15
CA THR A 603 -2.65 -9.75 44.63
C THR A 603 -2.51 -8.83 43.42
N SER A 604 -3.61 -8.56 42.70
CA SER A 604 -3.54 -7.72 41.50
C SER A 604 -3.53 -6.23 41.86
N GLU A 605 -2.47 -5.51 41.48
CA GLU A 605 -2.37 -4.04 41.52
C GLU A 605 -2.94 -3.40 40.24
N GLY A 606 -4.23 -3.60 39.98
CA GLY A 606 -4.83 -3.31 38.66
C GLY A 606 -6.18 -2.59 38.70
N GLY A 607 -6.46 -1.84 39.77
CA GLY A 607 -7.67 -1.01 39.88
C GLY A 607 -8.98 -1.74 39.63
N ASP A 608 -10.03 -0.99 39.34
CA ASP A 608 -11.35 -1.55 39.02
C ASP A 608 -11.33 -2.26 37.67
N ILE A 609 -12.10 -3.35 37.58
CA ILE A 609 -12.27 -4.13 36.36
C ILE A 609 -13.74 -4.04 35.96
N LEU A 610 -13.97 -3.55 34.75
CA LEU A 610 -15.29 -3.51 34.14
C LEU A 610 -15.39 -4.64 33.12
N VAL A 611 -16.52 -5.34 33.10
CA VAL A 611 -16.80 -6.35 32.08
C VAL A 611 -18.10 -5.99 31.38
N VAL A 612 -18.05 -5.90 30.07
CA VAL A 612 -19.21 -5.59 29.23
C VAL A 612 -19.53 -6.82 28.38
N LYS A 613 -20.79 -7.26 28.38
CA LYS A 613 -21.31 -8.32 27.50
C LYS A 613 -21.88 -7.65 26.25
N HIS A 614 -21.66 -8.24 25.08
CA HIS A 614 -22.13 -7.70 23.80
C HIS A 614 -22.80 -8.77 22.97
N ASP A 615 -23.71 -8.36 22.09
CA ASP A 615 -24.25 -9.21 21.03
C ASP A 615 -23.28 -9.36 19.84
N SER A 616 -23.73 -10.04 18.79
CA SER A 616 -22.96 -10.27 17.56
C SER A 616 -22.71 -8.98 16.75
N ALA A 617 -23.51 -7.93 16.96
CA ALA A 617 -23.34 -6.61 16.38
C ALA A 617 -22.40 -5.70 17.19
N GLY A 618 -22.02 -6.13 18.41
CA GLY A 618 -21.18 -5.36 19.33
C GLY A 618 -21.96 -4.37 20.19
N ILE A 619 -23.28 -4.51 20.28
CA ILE A 619 -24.15 -3.71 21.13
C ILE A 619 -24.10 -4.28 22.55
N PRO A 620 -23.90 -3.46 23.61
CA PRO A 620 -23.94 -3.93 24.98
C PRO A 620 -25.29 -4.58 25.31
N VAL A 621 -25.25 -5.72 26.00
CA VAL A 621 -26.43 -6.43 26.50
C VAL A 621 -26.28 -6.69 27.99
N ASP A 622 -27.40 -6.91 28.67
CA ASP A 622 -27.42 -7.13 30.11
C ASP A 622 -26.62 -8.38 30.50
N VAL A 623 -25.89 -8.26 31.61
CA VAL A 623 -25.19 -9.39 32.25
C VAL A 623 -26.18 -10.11 33.13
N GLU A 624 -26.51 -11.35 32.78
CA GLU A 624 -27.44 -12.19 33.53
C GLU A 624 -26.75 -12.82 34.75
N VAL A 625 -27.53 -13.37 35.68
CA VAL A 625 -26.99 -13.97 36.90
C VAL A 625 -26.11 -15.19 36.57
N GLU A 626 -26.48 -15.90 35.51
CA GLU A 626 -25.81 -17.07 34.96
C GLU A 626 -24.43 -16.74 34.37
N ASP A 627 -24.24 -15.51 33.86
CA ASP A 627 -22.96 -15.06 33.30
C ASP A 627 -21.90 -14.83 34.38
N LYS A 628 -22.31 -14.62 35.63
CA LYS A 628 -21.43 -14.19 36.72
C LYS A 628 -20.22 -15.09 36.91
N GLU A 629 -20.44 -16.41 36.95
CA GLU A 629 -19.37 -17.39 37.15
C GLU A 629 -18.41 -17.43 35.94
N LEU A 630 -18.95 -17.31 34.72
CA LEU A 630 -18.14 -17.25 33.50
C LEU A 630 -17.28 -15.98 33.46
N ILE A 631 -17.86 -14.83 33.79
CA ILE A 631 -17.16 -13.54 33.88
C ILE A 631 -16.02 -13.62 34.89
N ILE A 632 -16.27 -14.15 36.09
CA ILE A 632 -15.24 -14.33 37.12
C ILE A 632 -14.08 -15.16 36.56
N ARG A 633 -14.36 -16.27 35.89
CA ARG A 633 -13.32 -17.13 35.28
C ARG A 633 -12.55 -16.43 34.16
N ILE A 634 -13.25 -15.68 33.31
CA ILE A 634 -12.65 -14.88 32.25
C ILE A 634 -11.68 -13.87 32.84
N VAL A 635 -12.13 -13.10 33.84
CA VAL A 635 -11.35 -12.05 34.49
C VAL A 635 -10.13 -12.64 35.20
N LEU A 636 -10.29 -13.67 36.03
CA LEU A 636 -9.18 -14.29 36.75
C LEU A 636 -8.13 -14.86 35.79
N LYS A 637 -8.56 -15.54 34.72
CA LYS A 637 -7.65 -16.11 33.72
C LYS A 637 -6.96 -15.03 32.90
N TYR A 638 -7.66 -13.93 32.60
CA TYR A 638 -7.08 -12.78 31.92
C TYR A 638 -6.02 -12.10 32.80
N VAL A 639 -6.31 -11.85 34.08
CA VAL A 639 -5.36 -11.27 35.05
C VAL A 639 -4.11 -12.14 35.16
N LEU A 640 -4.27 -13.46 35.33
CA LEU A 640 -3.14 -14.42 35.32
C LEU A 640 -2.29 -14.32 34.05
N ARG A 641 -2.93 -14.28 32.88
CA ARG A 641 -2.25 -14.16 31.59
C ARG A 641 -1.49 -12.83 31.50
N SER A 642 -2.10 -11.72 31.92
CA SER A 642 -1.46 -10.41 31.90
C SER A 642 -0.23 -10.35 32.81
N LEU A 643 -0.32 -10.87 34.04
CA LEU A 643 0.80 -10.94 34.98
C LEU A 643 1.95 -11.81 34.46
N SER A 644 1.65 -12.92 33.77
CA SER A 644 2.67 -13.78 33.17
C SER A 644 3.45 -13.08 32.05
N LEU A 645 2.81 -12.20 31.28
CA LEU A 645 3.45 -11.41 30.24
C LEU A 645 4.33 -10.30 30.82
N PHE A 646 3.98 -9.74 31.99
CA PHE A 646 4.78 -8.73 32.67
C PHE A 646 6.05 -9.29 33.32
N ASN A 647 6.00 -10.50 33.88
CA ASN A 647 7.17 -11.11 34.53
C ASN A 647 8.19 -11.73 33.55
N SER A 648 7.85 -11.80 32.26
CA SER A 648 8.73 -12.26 31.18
C SER A 648 9.48 -11.14 30.44
N CYS A 649 9.28 -9.89 30.88
CA CYS A 649 10.05 -8.71 30.50
C CYS A 649 10.96 -8.32 31.66
#